data_AF-A0A7Y3FGA2-F1
#
_entry.id   AF-A0A7Y3FGA2-F1
#
_cell.length_a   1.000
_cell.length_b   1.000
_cell.length_c   1.000
_cell.angle_alpha   90.00
_cell.angle_beta   90.00
_cell.angle_gamma   90.00
#
_symmetry.space_group_name_H-M   'P 1'
#
loop_
_entity.id
_entity.type
_entity.pdbx_description
1 polymer ?
#
loop_
_entity_poly.entity_id
_entity_poly.type
_entity_poly.pdbx_seq_one_letter_code
_entity_poly.pdbx_strand_id
1 'polypeptide(L)'
;MKFFPLFLLFFFQISFSQTFTVSGNAIDLKTNELLPYVNIRVLNTALGTAANINGDFELKLKEGTYTLVASYIGYYSDTTEVNLNKNLIVNLKLKQTDISLPEIVIFPGENPALEIIRKAIEKKKEREAKLLSYEFEAYTKGLIRTTDEISAKKQTISSGIGSDVDSVGLKITGILENNSKGYFKKPDEFKEVILARKQSANFPPTINILTGGRLIQNFYEGDVNFFGADLPGPISDDALDYYYFYIDKAVYKNDRKVFRIFMSPEDSDDPGFVGDVFINDSTFELIQVELQLNRAANPGGIFDTISIFQQFASYDEIYMPVDYRLFAKGNFLGLARFGFELNTILYDYKINPALNDDLFTKAIVTVVPDADKKDSIYWTTSQTIPNTIEENKAYQRIDSLRNVPISFWDSFEILSERTYFSENFAINAPLNMWRFNRVEGFTPRLGFYADDYFDQRLNASLDFAYGFSDKRFKTDFSFEYLLGDYRTTSINFNAYNSIKILFGSSDAYGDLTASLLSLLNKEEFRNYYYSAGFDFKIESEVLPILALNAGFLNRKDKSAQNNTDYSFFRKDRSYPINPPIYDATINAVTAGLKFDFRDYIEDGYFRRRTSLGRSYTTFEGDVTHSNTDWLSSDLGFTTYRFYINSFNRTFRSAFLNIKLFGMYNSGTLPYQDMYALPGNINLLSKSFTFRTLRVNEIFGERVATLNLEYNLRDELFKILKIPGLKDWEITLNFFFNSAITEIGNESAKLLPVEIKTFNKPFHEIGFGLGQGIIPLQLEFAWKLNYRGSNNFVVSLNMFAF
;
A
#
# COMPACT_ATOMS: atom_id res chain seq x y z
N MET A 1 -3.14 -42.19 -54.15
CA MET A 1 -4.59 -41.89 -54.08
C MET A 1 -5.18 -42.60 -52.87
N LYS A 2 -6.05 -41.87 -52.15
CA LYS A 2 -6.93 -42.33 -51.05
C LYS A 2 -6.24 -42.50 -49.69
N PHE A 3 -6.30 -41.46 -48.86
CA PHE A 3 -6.63 -41.46 -47.40
C PHE A 3 -6.36 -40.08 -46.78
N PHE A 4 -6.84 -38.99 -47.42
CA PHE A 4 -6.65 -37.62 -46.90
C PHE A 4 -7.91 -36.72 -46.80
N PRO A 5 -9.17 -37.18 -46.92
CA PRO A 5 -10.31 -36.31 -46.58
C PRO A 5 -11.05 -36.70 -45.28
N LEU A 6 -10.51 -37.59 -44.43
CA LEU A 6 -11.19 -37.98 -43.18
C LEU A 6 -10.64 -37.32 -41.91
N PHE A 7 -9.49 -36.63 -41.98
CA PHE A 7 -8.90 -35.93 -40.83
C PHE A 7 -9.39 -34.48 -40.67
N LEU A 8 -10.12 -33.94 -41.67
CA LEU A 8 -10.61 -32.56 -41.66
C LEU A 8 -12.02 -32.38 -41.05
N LEU A 9 -12.68 -33.48 -40.66
CA LEU A 9 -14.06 -33.47 -40.13
C LEU A 9 -14.15 -33.59 -38.61
N PHE A 10 -13.02 -33.64 -37.90
CA PHE A 10 -12.97 -33.70 -36.44
C PHE A 10 -12.65 -32.35 -35.76
N PHE A 11 -12.59 -31.24 -36.51
CA PHE A 11 -12.08 -29.96 -36.01
C PHE A 11 -13.09 -28.85 -35.74
N PHE A 12 -14.42 -29.07 -35.86
CA PHE A 12 -15.40 -28.01 -35.56
C PHE A 12 -16.69 -28.53 -34.92
N GLN A 13 -16.61 -28.86 -33.63
CA GLN A 13 -17.74 -28.81 -32.70
C GLN A 13 -17.23 -28.31 -31.34
N ILE A 14 -16.59 -27.14 -31.31
CA ILE A 14 -16.61 -26.34 -30.08
C ILE A 14 -17.97 -25.64 -30.12
N SER A 15 -19.01 -26.35 -29.68
CA SER A 15 -20.30 -25.73 -29.39
C SER A 15 -20.08 -24.83 -28.19
N PHE A 16 -19.78 -23.56 -28.44
CA PHE A 16 -19.86 -22.54 -27.40
C PHE A 16 -21.29 -22.56 -26.87
N SER A 17 -21.45 -22.92 -25.60
CA SER A 17 -22.73 -22.77 -24.90
C SER A 17 -23.15 -21.31 -25.02
N GLN A 18 -24.24 -21.04 -25.74
CA GLN A 18 -24.75 -19.68 -25.87
C GLN A 18 -25.18 -19.19 -24.49
N THR A 19 -24.61 -18.07 -24.06
CA THR A 19 -24.98 -17.38 -22.83
C THR A 19 -25.86 -16.21 -23.24
N PHE A 20 -27.02 -16.07 -22.61
CA PHE A 20 -27.95 -14.97 -22.82
C PHE A 20 -27.98 -14.07 -21.59
N THR A 21 -28.26 -12.80 -21.84
CA THR A 21 -28.37 -11.79 -20.80
C THR A 21 -29.83 -11.53 -20.45
N VAL A 22 -30.17 -11.61 -19.16
CA VAL A 22 -31.39 -11.01 -18.61
C VAL A 22 -31.01 -9.68 -17.98
N SER A 23 -31.60 -8.60 -18.47
CA SER A 23 -31.39 -7.26 -17.93
C SER A 23 -32.71 -6.59 -17.59
N GLY A 24 -32.67 -5.45 -16.92
CA GLY A 24 -33.86 -4.64 -16.65
C GLY A 24 -33.68 -3.79 -15.41
N ASN A 25 -34.78 -3.29 -14.87
CA ASN A 25 -34.78 -2.46 -13.67
C ASN A 25 -35.68 -3.05 -12.58
N ALA A 26 -35.24 -2.87 -11.34
CA ALA A 26 -36.03 -3.14 -10.15
C ALA A 26 -36.71 -1.85 -9.69
N ILE A 27 -38.03 -1.88 -9.52
CA ILE A 27 -38.84 -0.71 -9.17
C ILE A 27 -39.84 -1.02 -8.07
N ASP A 28 -40.26 0.02 -7.35
CA ASP A 28 -41.39 -0.03 -6.44
C ASP A 28 -42.69 -0.18 -7.25
N LEU A 29 -43.51 -1.18 -6.91
CA LEU A 29 -44.76 -1.48 -7.62
C LEU A 29 -45.77 -0.32 -7.60
N LYS A 30 -45.76 0.51 -6.56
CA LYS A 30 -46.71 1.60 -6.32
C LYS A 30 -46.19 2.95 -6.82
N THR A 31 -44.94 3.30 -6.50
CA THR A 31 -44.37 4.61 -6.85
C THR A 31 -43.68 4.62 -8.21
N ASN A 32 -43.33 3.44 -8.75
CA ASN A 32 -42.40 3.27 -9.88
C ASN A 32 -41.02 3.91 -9.66
N GLU A 33 -40.66 4.20 -8.40
CA GLU A 33 -39.30 4.63 -8.08
C GLU A 33 -38.32 3.48 -8.28
N LEU A 34 -37.14 3.79 -8.79
CA LEU A 34 -36.06 2.83 -8.98
C LEU A 34 -35.58 2.36 -7.61
N LEU A 35 -35.53 1.04 -7.42
CA LEU A 35 -35.00 0.44 -6.23
C LEU A 35 -33.53 0.13 -6.49
N PRO A 36 -32.60 0.93 -5.96
CA PRO A 36 -31.20 0.62 -6.10
C PRO A 36 -30.92 -0.72 -5.44
N TYR A 37 -29.90 -1.45 -5.89
CA TYR A 37 -29.29 -2.48 -5.06
C TYR A 37 -30.15 -3.70 -4.69
N VAL A 38 -31.26 -3.91 -5.39
CA VAL A 38 -32.09 -5.12 -5.27
C VAL A 38 -31.24 -6.35 -5.58
N ASN A 39 -31.37 -7.40 -4.77
CA ASN A 39 -30.71 -8.68 -4.99
C ASN A 39 -31.60 -9.55 -5.89
N ILE A 40 -31.02 -10.05 -6.99
CA ILE A 40 -31.69 -10.90 -7.97
C ILE A 40 -30.96 -12.24 -8.04
N ARG A 41 -31.64 -13.32 -7.69
CA ARG A 41 -31.08 -14.69 -7.73
C ARG A 41 -31.91 -15.62 -8.59
N VAL A 42 -31.29 -16.65 -9.13
CA VAL A 42 -31.99 -17.77 -9.76
C VAL A 42 -32.37 -18.77 -8.66
N LEU A 43 -33.66 -19.06 -8.54
CA LEU A 43 -34.21 -19.95 -7.53
C LEU A 43 -33.50 -21.32 -7.55
N ASN A 44 -33.14 -21.83 -6.38
CA ASN A 44 -32.45 -23.11 -6.18
C ASN A 44 -31.06 -23.21 -6.83
N THR A 45 -30.40 -22.10 -7.13
CA THR A 45 -29.03 -22.10 -7.63
C THR A 45 -28.18 -21.06 -6.90
N ALA A 46 -26.87 -21.16 -7.10
CA ALA A 46 -25.91 -20.19 -6.60
C ALA A 46 -25.73 -18.95 -7.51
N LEU A 47 -26.47 -18.89 -8.62
CA LEU A 47 -26.36 -17.83 -9.63
C LEU A 47 -27.23 -16.62 -9.25
N GLY A 48 -26.66 -15.42 -9.38
CA GLY A 48 -27.36 -14.19 -9.06
C GLY A 48 -26.55 -12.94 -9.42
N THR A 49 -27.18 -11.79 -9.26
CA THR A 49 -26.63 -10.46 -9.50
C THR A 49 -27.28 -9.46 -8.53
N ALA A 50 -26.79 -8.23 -8.54
CA ALA A 50 -27.42 -7.11 -7.85
C ALA A 50 -27.71 -5.98 -8.84
N ALA A 51 -28.78 -5.24 -8.58
CA ALA A 51 -29.03 -3.99 -9.26
C ALA A 51 -27.99 -2.91 -8.87
N ASN A 52 -27.65 -2.01 -9.78
CA ASN A 52 -26.77 -0.88 -9.50
C ASN A 52 -27.50 0.24 -8.71
N ILE A 53 -26.86 1.39 -8.54
CA ILE A 53 -27.44 2.56 -7.84
C ILE A 53 -28.67 3.17 -8.53
N ASN A 54 -28.90 2.85 -9.81
CA ASN A 54 -30.10 3.26 -10.55
C ASN A 54 -31.15 2.14 -10.62
N GLY A 55 -30.96 1.03 -9.90
CA GLY A 55 -31.87 -0.11 -9.94
C GLY A 55 -31.77 -0.96 -11.21
N ASP A 56 -30.78 -0.73 -12.08
CA ASP A 56 -30.55 -1.54 -13.27
C ASP A 56 -29.75 -2.80 -12.92
N PHE A 57 -30.15 -3.97 -13.42
CA PHE A 57 -29.45 -5.22 -13.20
C PHE A 57 -29.11 -5.94 -14.50
N GLU A 58 -28.12 -6.82 -14.43
CA GLU A 58 -27.73 -7.72 -15.51
C GLU A 58 -27.29 -9.07 -14.96
N LEU A 59 -27.86 -10.14 -15.52
CA LEU A 59 -27.57 -11.51 -15.13
C LEU A 59 -27.33 -12.35 -16.38
N LYS A 60 -26.15 -12.99 -16.47
CA LYS A 60 -25.76 -13.81 -17.62
C LYS A 60 -25.98 -15.28 -17.31
N LEU A 61 -26.81 -15.95 -18.10
CA LEU A 61 -27.23 -17.35 -17.88
C LEU A 61 -27.19 -18.13 -19.19
N LYS A 62 -27.08 -19.45 -19.11
CA LYS A 62 -27.19 -20.34 -20.29
C LYS A 62 -28.64 -20.44 -20.75
N GLU A 63 -28.87 -20.89 -21.99
CA GLU A 63 -30.20 -21.24 -22.48
C GLU A 63 -30.97 -22.12 -21.46
N GLY A 64 -32.22 -21.78 -21.17
CA GLY A 64 -33.01 -22.52 -20.18
C GLY A 64 -34.19 -21.71 -19.59
N THR A 65 -34.99 -22.37 -18.76
CA THR A 65 -36.08 -21.73 -18.01
C THR A 65 -35.65 -21.56 -16.56
N TYR A 66 -35.76 -20.35 -16.04
CA TYR A 66 -35.32 -19.98 -14.69
C TYR A 66 -36.42 -19.21 -13.98
N THR A 67 -36.45 -19.32 -12.65
CA THR A 67 -37.27 -18.45 -11.80
C THR A 67 -36.35 -17.45 -11.12
N LEU A 68 -36.48 -16.17 -11.46
CA LEU A 68 -35.75 -15.08 -10.80
C LEU A 68 -36.49 -14.68 -9.53
N VAL A 69 -35.76 -14.52 -8.44
CA VAL A 69 -36.27 -14.02 -7.17
C VAL A 69 -35.62 -12.67 -6.89
N ALA A 70 -36.43 -11.62 -6.92
CA ALA A 70 -36.02 -10.27 -6.57
C ALA A 70 -36.30 -10.04 -5.07
N SER A 71 -35.31 -9.54 -4.33
CA SER A 71 -35.45 -9.27 -2.91
C SER A 71 -34.83 -7.94 -2.51
N TYR A 72 -35.56 -7.20 -1.68
CA TYR A 72 -35.14 -5.90 -1.16
C TYR A 72 -35.73 -5.70 0.24
N ILE A 73 -34.98 -5.06 1.15
CA ILE A 73 -35.44 -4.88 2.54
C ILE A 73 -36.61 -3.90 2.57
N GLY A 74 -37.66 -4.23 3.32
CA GLY A 74 -38.88 -3.43 3.39
C GLY A 74 -39.83 -3.68 2.20
N TYR A 75 -39.56 -4.73 1.42
CA TYR A 75 -40.35 -5.15 0.28
C TYR A 75 -40.62 -6.66 0.33
N TYR A 76 -41.78 -7.06 -0.19
CA TYR A 76 -42.09 -8.46 -0.46
C TYR A 76 -41.21 -8.93 -1.61
N SER A 77 -40.66 -10.15 -1.50
CA SER A 77 -39.96 -10.75 -2.64
C SER A 77 -40.90 -10.94 -3.80
N ASP A 78 -40.41 -10.69 -5.00
CA ASP A 78 -41.14 -10.99 -6.22
C ASP A 78 -40.45 -12.13 -6.96
N THR A 79 -41.24 -13.00 -7.59
CA THR A 79 -40.73 -14.13 -8.38
C THR A 79 -41.21 -14.03 -9.80
N THR A 80 -40.28 -13.99 -10.75
CA THR A 80 -40.59 -13.91 -12.19
C THR A 80 -39.96 -15.08 -12.93
N GLU A 81 -40.77 -15.83 -13.67
CA GLU A 81 -40.29 -16.90 -14.55
C GLU A 81 -39.79 -16.31 -15.87
N VAL A 82 -38.59 -16.73 -16.30
CA VAL A 82 -37.95 -16.28 -17.55
C VAL A 82 -37.52 -17.49 -18.36
N ASN A 83 -37.90 -17.50 -19.64
CA ASN A 83 -37.47 -18.52 -20.60
C ASN A 83 -36.41 -17.93 -21.54
N LEU A 84 -35.14 -18.23 -21.27
CA LEU A 84 -34.00 -17.72 -22.03
C LEU A 84 -33.76 -18.57 -23.28
N ASN A 85 -34.12 -18.01 -24.44
CA ASN A 85 -33.66 -18.42 -25.77
C ASN A 85 -33.06 -17.26 -26.58
N LYS A 86 -33.02 -16.07 -25.98
CA LYS A 86 -32.43 -14.81 -26.46
C LYS A 86 -32.24 -13.88 -25.27
N ASN A 87 -31.55 -12.75 -25.46
CA ASN A 87 -31.46 -11.72 -24.42
C ASN A 87 -32.86 -11.16 -24.11
N LEU A 88 -33.18 -10.99 -22.83
CA LEU A 88 -34.48 -10.55 -22.34
C LEU A 88 -34.34 -9.31 -21.45
N ILE A 89 -35.32 -8.41 -21.54
CA ILE A 89 -35.47 -7.27 -20.64
C ILE A 89 -36.69 -7.53 -19.73
N VAL A 90 -36.49 -7.53 -18.41
CA VAL A 90 -37.50 -7.85 -17.40
C VAL A 90 -37.49 -6.78 -16.32
N ASN A 91 -38.64 -6.15 -16.08
CA ASN A 91 -38.80 -5.18 -15.00
C ASN A 91 -39.35 -5.89 -13.76
N LEU A 92 -38.57 -5.91 -12.69
CA LEU A 92 -38.92 -6.55 -11.42
C LEU A 92 -39.66 -5.52 -10.55
N LYS A 93 -40.90 -5.81 -10.17
CA LYS A 93 -41.75 -4.83 -9.47
C LYS A 93 -42.03 -5.30 -8.05
N LEU A 94 -41.27 -4.78 -7.10
CA LEU A 94 -41.40 -5.20 -5.71
C LEU A 94 -42.50 -4.40 -5.01
N LYS A 95 -43.36 -5.11 -4.26
CA LYS A 95 -44.39 -4.48 -3.44
C LYS A 95 -43.79 -4.11 -2.08
N GLN A 96 -43.87 -2.84 -1.69
CA GLN A 96 -43.46 -2.40 -0.35
C GLN A 96 -44.25 -3.15 0.74
N THR A 97 -43.57 -3.57 1.80
CA THR A 97 -44.22 -4.22 2.95
C THR A 97 -45.00 -3.19 3.75
N ASP A 98 -46.21 -3.54 4.19
CA ASP A 98 -47.02 -2.68 5.04
C ASP A 98 -46.32 -2.53 6.41
N ILE A 99 -45.90 -1.31 6.75
CA ILE A 99 -45.32 -1.00 8.05
C ILE A 99 -46.47 -0.98 9.07
N SER A 100 -46.86 -2.15 9.56
CA SER A 100 -47.63 -2.28 10.80
C SER A 100 -46.65 -2.74 11.88
N LEU A 101 -46.09 -1.76 12.58
CA LEU A 101 -45.27 -2.02 13.76
C LEU A 101 -46.23 -2.21 14.95
N PRO A 102 -46.38 -3.43 15.51
CA PRO A 102 -46.79 -3.50 16.90
C PRO A 102 -45.72 -2.76 17.71
N GLU A 103 -46.17 -1.80 18.52
CA GLU A 103 -45.32 -1.08 19.47
C GLU A 103 -44.47 -2.11 20.23
N ILE A 104 -43.15 -2.02 20.13
CA ILE A 104 -42.26 -2.86 20.93
C ILE A 104 -42.43 -2.36 22.36
N VAL A 105 -43.23 -3.07 23.15
CA VAL A 105 -43.37 -2.81 24.59
C VAL A 105 -42.05 -3.21 25.25
N ILE A 106 -41.18 -2.24 25.47
CA ILE A 106 -39.96 -2.41 26.25
C ILE A 106 -40.40 -2.52 27.72
N PHE A 107 -40.41 -3.73 28.26
CA PHE A 107 -40.65 -3.93 29.69
C PHE A 107 -39.45 -3.39 30.50
N PRO A 108 -39.67 -2.75 31.66
CA PRO A 108 -38.57 -2.38 32.55
C PRO A 108 -37.82 -3.65 33.01
N GLY A 109 -36.50 -3.72 32.78
CA GLY A 109 -35.67 -4.86 33.16
C GLY A 109 -34.45 -5.05 32.26
N GLU A 110 -34.55 -5.96 31.29
CA GLU A 110 -33.46 -6.37 30.39
C GLU A 110 -33.70 -5.93 28.94
N ASN A 111 -32.63 -5.52 28.25
CA ASN A 111 -32.68 -5.07 26.87
C ASN A 111 -32.85 -6.28 25.91
N PRO A 112 -33.98 -6.40 25.19
CA PRO A 112 -34.26 -7.56 24.34
C PRO A 112 -33.30 -7.71 23.16
N ALA A 113 -32.59 -6.65 22.76
CA ALA A 113 -31.56 -6.72 21.73
C ALA A 113 -30.41 -7.65 22.13
N LEU A 114 -30.03 -7.65 23.42
CA LEU A 114 -28.90 -8.44 23.92
C LEU A 114 -29.13 -9.94 23.76
N GLU A 115 -30.37 -10.40 24.00
CA GLU A 115 -30.73 -11.81 23.82
C GLU A 115 -30.73 -12.23 22.34
N ILE A 116 -31.14 -11.33 21.44
CA ILE A 116 -31.11 -11.59 20.00
C ILE A 116 -29.66 -11.70 19.51
N ILE A 117 -28.79 -10.78 19.93
CA ILE A 117 -27.37 -10.81 19.57
C ILE A 117 -26.67 -12.02 20.18
N ARG A 118 -26.98 -12.40 21.43
CA ARG A 118 -26.47 -13.64 22.06
C ARG A 118 -26.79 -14.87 21.22
N LYS A 119 -28.03 -15.01 20.74
CA LYS A 119 -28.42 -16.11 19.85
C LYS A 119 -27.76 -16.02 18.48
N ALA A 120 -27.52 -14.82 17.96
CA ALA A 120 -26.78 -14.65 16.71
C ALA A 120 -25.31 -15.09 16.85
N ILE A 121 -24.67 -14.82 18.00
CA ILE A 121 -23.32 -15.32 18.34
C ILE A 121 -23.32 -16.85 18.43
N GLU A 122 -24.34 -17.46 19.05
CA GLU A 122 -24.49 -18.92 19.08
C GLU A 122 -24.66 -19.52 17.67
N LYS A 123 -25.47 -18.89 16.82
CA LYS A 123 -25.66 -19.30 15.43
C LYS A 123 -24.40 -19.16 14.60
N LYS A 124 -23.62 -18.10 14.80
CA LYS A 124 -22.29 -17.96 14.22
C LYS A 124 -21.39 -19.15 14.61
N LYS A 125 -21.37 -19.56 15.88
CA LYS A 125 -20.58 -20.72 16.33
C LYS A 125 -21.02 -22.03 15.66
N GLU A 126 -22.34 -22.24 15.53
CA GLU A 126 -22.89 -23.38 14.78
C GLU A 126 -22.46 -23.35 13.30
N ARG A 127 -22.56 -22.17 12.66
CA ARG A 127 -22.13 -21.94 11.28
C ARG A 127 -20.64 -22.26 11.11
N GLU A 128 -19.80 -21.72 11.97
CA GLU A 128 -18.35 -21.95 11.95
C GLU A 128 -18.06 -23.44 12.10
N ALA A 129 -18.72 -24.16 13.03
CA ALA A 129 -18.52 -25.60 13.19
C ALA A 129 -18.80 -26.41 11.91
N LYS A 130 -19.76 -25.96 11.08
CA LYS A 130 -20.12 -26.60 9.80
C LYS A 130 -19.26 -26.15 8.62
N LEU A 131 -18.68 -24.95 8.65
CA LEU A 131 -17.89 -24.37 7.56
C LEU A 131 -16.41 -24.71 7.70
N LEU A 132 -15.95 -25.71 6.95
CA LEU A 132 -14.56 -26.17 6.91
C LEU A 132 -13.78 -25.54 5.76
N SER A 133 -14.41 -25.39 4.60
CA SER A 133 -13.84 -24.73 3.42
C SER A 133 -14.93 -24.13 2.56
N TYR A 134 -14.59 -23.16 1.71
CA TYR A 134 -15.46 -22.71 0.63
C TYR A 134 -14.65 -22.11 -0.52
N GLU A 135 -15.25 -22.12 -1.71
CA GLU A 135 -14.78 -21.31 -2.85
C GLU A 135 -15.93 -20.47 -3.38
N PHE A 136 -15.61 -19.32 -3.97
CA PHE A 136 -16.58 -18.40 -4.58
C PHE A 136 -15.98 -17.67 -5.77
N GLU A 137 -16.85 -17.14 -6.63
CA GLU A 137 -16.48 -16.15 -7.64
C GLU A 137 -16.93 -14.75 -7.17
N ALA A 138 -16.14 -13.73 -7.49
CA ALA A 138 -16.48 -12.35 -7.19
C ALA A 138 -16.25 -11.45 -8.41
N TYR A 139 -17.17 -10.51 -8.59
CA TYR A 139 -16.96 -9.36 -9.47
C TYR A 139 -17.00 -8.10 -8.63
N THR A 140 -15.96 -7.30 -8.74
CA THR A 140 -15.79 -6.05 -7.99
C THR A 140 -15.65 -4.87 -8.93
N LYS A 141 -16.38 -3.80 -8.64
CA LYS A 141 -16.24 -2.49 -9.28
C LYS A 141 -15.87 -1.45 -8.24
N GLY A 142 -14.71 -0.82 -8.42
CA GLY A 142 -14.22 0.31 -7.64
C GLY A 142 -14.37 1.63 -8.40
N LEU A 143 -14.78 2.69 -7.73
CA LEU A 143 -14.88 4.05 -8.26
C LEU A 143 -14.05 4.99 -7.41
N ILE A 144 -13.19 5.77 -8.07
CA ILE A 144 -12.40 6.83 -7.43
C ILE A 144 -12.98 8.17 -7.87
N ARG A 145 -13.26 9.02 -6.90
CA ARG A 145 -13.80 10.36 -7.13
C ARG A 145 -12.92 11.43 -6.51
N THR A 146 -12.75 12.54 -7.22
CA THR A 146 -11.99 13.70 -6.74
C THR A 146 -12.70 14.99 -7.16
N THR A 147 -12.29 16.11 -6.57
CA THR A 147 -12.79 17.45 -6.93
C THR A 147 -12.31 17.90 -8.30
N ASP A 148 -11.11 17.48 -8.68
CA ASP A 148 -10.43 17.98 -9.86
C ASP A 148 -10.90 17.24 -11.11
N GLU A 149 -11.20 17.99 -12.17
CA GLU A 149 -11.35 17.39 -13.49
C GLU A 149 -9.99 16.90 -13.98
N ILE A 150 -9.90 15.62 -14.35
CA ILE A 150 -8.83 15.14 -15.23
C ILE A 150 -8.91 16.00 -16.49
N SER A 151 -7.95 16.91 -16.63
CA SER A 151 -7.80 17.75 -17.81
C SER A 151 -6.77 17.11 -18.74
N ALA A 152 -6.82 17.43 -20.03
CA ALA A 152 -5.84 16.94 -21.00
C ALA A 152 -4.38 17.28 -20.64
N LYS A 153 -4.18 18.27 -19.75
CA LYS A 153 -2.87 18.71 -19.25
C LYS A 153 -2.34 17.89 -18.07
N LYS A 154 -3.19 17.18 -17.33
CA LYS A 154 -2.82 16.44 -16.11
C LYS A 154 -3.35 15.02 -16.20
N GLN A 155 -2.55 14.12 -16.76
CA GLN A 155 -2.88 12.69 -16.83
C GLN A 155 -2.64 11.94 -15.50
N THR A 156 -1.99 12.60 -14.53
CA THR A 156 -1.78 12.08 -13.17
C THR A 156 -2.63 12.86 -12.17
N ILE A 157 -3.18 12.17 -11.17
CA ILE A 157 -3.82 12.79 -10.02
C ILE A 157 -2.72 13.42 -9.16
N SER A 158 -2.33 14.66 -9.47
CA SER A 158 -1.50 15.44 -8.54
C SER A 158 -2.37 15.92 -7.39
N SER A 159 -1.83 15.87 -6.17
CA SER A 159 -2.43 16.50 -5.00
C SER A 159 -2.46 18.00 -5.23
N GLY A 160 -3.57 18.50 -5.78
CA GLY A 160 -3.75 19.88 -6.17
C GLY A 160 -3.73 20.80 -4.96
N ILE A 161 -2.57 21.40 -4.69
CA ILE A 161 -2.49 22.59 -3.85
C ILE A 161 -3.01 23.76 -4.71
N GLY A 162 -4.32 24.02 -4.58
CA GLY A 162 -4.96 25.29 -4.93
C GLY A 162 -5.61 25.41 -6.32
N SER A 163 -6.94 25.31 -6.37
CA SER A 163 -7.85 26.29 -6.99
C SER A 163 -9.31 25.79 -6.90
N ASP A 164 -10.20 26.63 -6.32
CA ASP A 164 -11.66 26.48 -6.23
C ASP A 164 -12.24 25.20 -5.59
N VAL A 165 -12.13 25.12 -4.26
CA VAL A 165 -12.67 24.04 -3.41
C VAL A 165 -14.17 24.23 -3.06
N ASP A 166 -14.77 25.39 -3.39
CA ASP A 166 -16.01 25.80 -2.74
C ASP A 166 -17.33 25.51 -3.48
N SER A 167 -17.35 24.77 -4.61
CA SER A 167 -18.65 24.47 -5.27
C SER A 167 -18.75 23.25 -6.20
N VAL A 168 -17.68 22.49 -6.45
CA VAL A 168 -17.74 21.36 -7.40
C VAL A 168 -17.96 20.03 -6.65
N GLY A 169 -19.04 19.32 -6.97
CA GLY A 169 -19.27 17.95 -6.49
C GLY A 169 -18.20 16.97 -6.99
N LEU A 170 -17.90 15.93 -6.20
CA LEU A 170 -16.94 14.90 -6.55
C LEU A 170 -17.31 14.22 -7.89
N LYS A 171 -16.36 14.12 -8.83
CA LYS A 171 -16.55 13.47 -10.15
C LYS A 171 -15.83 12.13 -10.20
N ILE A 172 -16.37 11.14 -10.94
CA ILE A 172 -15.68 9.87 -11.20
C ILE A 172 -14.42 10.13 -12.03
N THR A 173 -13.25 9.97 -11.41
CA THR A 173 -11.93 10.11 -12.03
C THR A 173 -11.24 8.78 -12.25
N GLY A 174 -11.69 7.70 -11.60
CA GLY A 174 -11.16 6.36 -11.83
C GLY A 174 -12.24 5.31 -11.75
N ILE A 175 -12.13 4.31 -12.61
CA ILE A 175 -12.96 3.11 -12.54
C ILE A 175 -12.04 1.90 -12.57
N LEU A 176 -12.25 0.98 -11.65
CA LEU A 176 -11.51 -0.25 -11.47
C LEU A 176 -12.51 -1.41 -11.50
N GLU A 177 -12.23 -2.45 -12.27
CA GLU A 177 -13.06 -3.65 -12.37
C GLU A 177 -12.17 -4.88 -12.25
N ASN A 178 -12.67 -5.90 -11.57
CA ASN A 178 -11.98 -7.16 -11.31
C ASN A 178 -12.98 -8.33 -11.29
N ASN A 179 -12.59 -9.46 -11.88
CA ASN A 179 -13.21 -10.76 -11.69
C ASN A 179 -12.20 -11.72 -11.03
N SER A 180 -12.57 -12.26 -9.86
CA SER A 180 -11.70 -13.11 -9.05
C SER A 180 -12.38 -14.39 -8.54
N LYS A 181 -11.54 -15.33 -8.10
CA LYS A 181 -11.93 -16.52 -7.34
C LYS A 181 -11.32 -16.47 -5.97
N GLY A 182 -12.15 -16.62 -4.94
CA GLY A 182 -11.70 -16.71 -3.57
C GLY A 182 -11.84 -18.11 -3.00
N TYR A 183 -10.92 -18.47 -2.11
CA TYR A 183 -10.85 -19.77 -1.46
C TYR A 183 -10.55 -19.56 0.01
N PHE A 184 -11.24 -20.33 0.84
CA PHE A 184 -11.01 -20.37 2.27
C PHE A 184 -10.95 -21.82 2.75
N LYS A 185 -10.05 -22.08 3.70
CA LYS A 185 -9.95 -23.34 4.42
C LYS A 185 -9.60 -23.08 5.88
N LYS A 186 -10.27 -23.77 6.78
CA LYS A 186 -9.96 -23.72 8.22
C LYS A 186 -8.53 -24.22 8.49
N PRO A 187 -7.81 -23.62 9.46
CA PRO A 187 -8.32 -22.67 10.45
C PRO A 187 -8.33 -21.18 10.02
N ASP A 188 -7.39 -20.72 9.17
CA ASP A 188 -7.29 -19.30 8.73
C ASP A 188 -6.55 -19.19 7.38
N GLU A 189 -6.78 -20.14 6.46
CA GLU A 189 -6.16 -20.12 5.14
C GLU A 189 -7.09 -19.43 4.13
N PHE A 190 -6.67 -18.30 3.60
CA PHE A 190 -7.42 -17.53 2.60
C PHE A 190 -6.54 -17.23 1.39
N LYS A 191 -7.11 -17.42 0.20
CA LYS A 191 -6.46 -17.15 -1.08
C LYS A 191 -7.45 -16.51 -2.04
N GLU A 192 -7.03 -15.43 -2.70
CA GLU A 192 -7.77 -14.87 -3.83
C GLU A 192 -6.92 -14.90 -5.10
N VAL A 193 -7.55 -15.24 -6.22
CA VAL A 193 -6.95 -15.27 -7.55
C VAL A 193 -7.75 -14.34 -8.47
N ILE A 194 -7.15 -13.22 -8.87
CA ILE A 194 -7.73 -12.28 -9.84
C ILE A 194 -7.48 -12.85 -11.25
N LEU A 195 -8.56 -13.22 -11.92
CA LEU A 195 -8.55 -13.86 -13.24
C LEU A 195 -8.56 -12.85 -14.39
N ALA A 196 -9.17 -11.69 -14.15
CA ALA A 196 -9.29 -10.61 -15.11
C ALA A 196 -9.44 -9.29 -14.38
N ARG A 197 -8.79 -8.25 -14.88
CA ARG A 197 -8.96 -6.89 -14.34
C ARG A 197 -8.94 -5.85 -15.46
N LYS A 198 -9.64 -4.76 -15.23
CA LYS A 198 -9.76 -3.63 -16.15
C LYS A 198 -9.78 -2.34 -15.34
N GLN A 199 -9.12 -1.32 -15.84
CA GLN A 199 -9.04 -0.02 -15.18
C GLN A 199 -9.14 1.09 -16.22
N SER A 200 -9.62 2.26 -15.80
CA SER A 200 -9.60 3.45 -16.63
C SER A 200 -8.16 3.84 -16.97
N ALA A 201 -7.94 4.41 -18.16
CA ALA A 201 -6.61 4.60 -18.73
C ALA A 201 -5.63 5.43 -17.88
N ASN A 202 -6.13 6.27 -16.98
CA ASN A 202 -5.35 7.13 -16.09
C ASN A 202 -4.92 6.44 -14.78
N PHE A 203 -5.26 5.17 -14.58
CA PHE A 203 -4.86 4.39 -13.39
C PHE A 203 -3.93 3.24 -13.77
N PRO A 204 -2.78 3.09 -13.08
CA PRO A 204 -1.92 1.93 -13.28
C PRO A 204 -2.61 0.65 -12.79
N PRO A 205 -2.35 -0.52 -13.42
CA PRO A 205 -2.90 -1.81 -13.01
C PRO A 205 -2.62 -2.17 -11.55
N THR A 206 -1.51 -1.69 -11.00
CA THR A 206 -1.09 -1.93 -9.61
C THR A 206 -2.07 -1.39 -8.57
N ILE A 207 -2.84 -0.34 -8.88
CA ILE A 207 -3.88 0.19 -7.97
C ILE A 207 -5.12 -0.71 -7.97
N ASN A 208 -5.35 -1.46 -9.05
CA ASN A 208 -6.51 -2.35 -9.16
C ASN A 208 -6.42 -3.56 -8.20
N ILE A 209 -5.31 -3.76 -7.48
CA ILE A 209 -5.30 -4.69 -6.32
C ILE A 209 -6.28 -4.24 -5.22
N LEU A 210 -6.68 -2.96 -5.17
CA LEU A 210 -7.66 -2.45 -4.21
C LEU A 210 -9.10 -2.97 -4.48
N THR A 211 -9.34 -3.61 -5.62
CA THR A 211 -10.65 -4.22 -5.93
C THR A 211 -10.70 -5.72 -5.63
N GLY A 212 -9.63 -6.26 -5.05
CA GLY A 212 -9.58 -7.63 -4.56
C GLY A 212 -8.82 -7.71 -3.23
N GLY A 213 -8.71 -8.91 -2.69
CA GLY A 213 -8.04 -9.20 -1.44
C GLY A 213 -8.83 -8.77 -0.20
N ARG A 214 -8.11 -8.53 0.89
CA ARG A 214 -8.68 -8.25 2.22
C ARG A 214 -9.32 -6.87 2.40
N LEU A 215 -9.72 -6.16 1.33
CA LEU A 215 -10.63 -5.01 1.49
C LEU A 215 -12.10 -5.47 1.60
N ILE A 216 -12.40 -6.65 1.08
CA ILE A 216 -13.67 -7.34 1.31
C ILE A 216 -13.56 -8.03 2.67
N GLN A 217 -14.35 -7.56 3.62
CA GLN A 217 -14.41 -8.08 4.98
C GLN A 217 -15.68 -8.92 5.17
N ASN A 218 -15.66 -9.87 6.10
CA ASN A 218 -16.82 -10.72 6.40
C ASN A 218 -17.29 -10.49 7.84
N PHE A 219 -18.46 -9.87 8.02
CA PHE A 219 -19.01 -9.55 9.35
C PHE A 219 -19.58 -10.76 10.11
N TYR A 220 -19.51 -11.98 9.55
CA TYR A 220 -19.63 -13.21 10.34
C TYR A 220 -18.34 -13.55 11.11
N GLU A 221 -17.20 -12.95 10.79
CA GLU A 221 -15.94 -13.17 11.52
C GLU A 221 -16.00 -12.52 12.91
N GLY A 222 -15.10 -12.94 13.81
CA GLY A 222 -14.96 -12.33 15.14
C GLY A 222 -14.47 -10.89 15.05
N ASP A 223 -13.27 -10.73 14.52
CA ASP A 223 -12.65 -9.44 14.32
C ASP A 223 -12.57 -9.12 12.83
N VAL A 224 -12.81 -7.86 12.50
CA VAL A 224 -12.78 -7.33 11.14
C VAL A 224 -11.58 -6.42 10.99
N ASN A 225 -10.69 -6.69 10.03
CA ASN A 225 -9.45 -5.94 9.87
C ASN A 225 -9.63 -4.73 8.94
N PHE A 226 -9.56 -3.51 9.49
CA PHE A 226 -9.56 -2.26 8.72
C PHE A 226 -8.30 -1.44 9.00
N PHE A 227 -7.60 -1.00 7.95
CA PHE A 227 -6.37 -0.21 8.03
C PHE A 227 -5.29 -0.81 8.96
N GLY A 228 -5.25 -2.14 9.05
CA GLY A 228 -4.35 -2.82 9.96
C GLY A 228 -4.71 -2.62 11.44
N ALA A 229 -5.98 -2.48 11.78
CA ALA A 229 -6.54 -2.66 13.11
C ALA A 229 -7.63 -3.74 13.06
N ASP A 230 -7.63 -4.64 14.04
CA ASP A 230 -8.65 -5.68 14.19
C ASP A 230 -9.76 -5.09 15.07
N LEU A 231 -10.97 -4.97 14.53
CA LEU A 231 -12.13 -4.34 15.18
C LEU A 231 -13.19 -5.41 15.51
N PRO A 232 -13.75 -5.46 16.73
CA PRO A 232 -14.80 -6.42 17.06
C PRO A 232 -16.01 -6.28 16.13
N GLY A 233 -16.47 -7.38 15.53
CA GLY A 233 -17.66 -7.40 14.70
C GLY A 233 -18.98 -7.32 15.49
N PRO A 234 -20.14 -7.19 14.82
CA PRO A 234 -21.47 -7.09 15.45
C PRO A 234 -21.89 -8.35 16.22
N ILE A 235 -21.28 -9.49 15.88
CA ILE A 235 -21.53 -10.81 16.47
C ILE A 235 -20.19 -11.48 16.85
N SER A 236 -19.20 -10.67 17.23
CA SER A 236 -17.98 -11.17 17.88
C SER A 236 -18.29 -11.79 19.24
N ASP A 237 -17.38 -12.61 19.77
CA ASP A 237 -17.59 -13.27 21.07
C ASP A 237 -17.70 -12.27 22.23
N ASP A 238 -17.06 -11.12 22.09
CA ASP A 238 -17.04 -9.98 23.02
C ASP A 238 -17.99 -8.84 22.63
N ALA A 239 -18.82 -9.00 21.58
CA ALA A 239 -19.67 -7.93 21.07
C ALA A 239 -20.61 -7.34 22.13
N LEU A 240 -21.16 -8.19 23.00
CA LEU A 240 -22.10 -7.77 24.06
C LEU A 240 -21.46 -6.93 25.16
N ASP A 241 -20.14 -7.05 25.35
CA ASP A 241 -19.38 -6.25 26.33
C ASP A 241 -18.76 -5.00 25.69
N TYR A 242 -18.70 -4.96 24.35
CA TYR A 242 -18.05 -3.89 23.58
C TYR A 242 -19.05 -2.86 23.02
N TYR A 243 -20.24 -3.33 22.62
CA TYR A 243 -21.24 -2.54 21.92
C TYR A 243 -22.53 -2.39 22.72
N TYR A 244 -23.05 -1.17 22.76
CA TYR A 244 -24.43 -0.91 23.13
C TYR A 244 -25.37 -1.28 21.98
N PHE A 245 -26.40 -2.08 22.27
CA PHE A 245 -27.41 -2.50 21.30
C PHE A 245 -28.80 -2.02 21.67
N TYR A 246 -29.66 -1.70 20.70
CA TYR A 246 -31.11 -1.60 20.93
C TYR A 246 -31.89 -1.97 19.67
N ILE A 247 -33.12 -2.47 19.84
CA ILE A 247 -34.00 -2.77 18.70
C ILE A 247 -34.63 -1.46 18.22
N ASP A 248 -34.31 -1.04 17.00
CA ASP A 248 -34.95 0.12 16.35
C ASP A 248 -36.37 -0.26 15.92
N LYS A 249 -36.49 -1.31 15.11
CA LYS A 249 -37.77 -1.82 14.59
C LYS A 249 -37.68 -3.22 14.03
N ALA A 250 -38.82 -3.85 13.79
CA ALA A 250 -38.92 -5.07 12.98
C ALA A 250 -39.28 -4.70 11.54
N VAL A 251 -38.54 -5.23 10.58
CA VAL A 251 -38.78 -5.11 9.13
C VAL A 251 -39.05 -6.48 8.52
N TYR A 252 -39.60 -6.52 7.31
CA TYR A 252 -39.76 -7.77 6.57
C TYR A 252 -38.77 -7.85 5.40
N LYS A 253 -38.21 -9.05 5.18
CA LYS A 253 -37.39 -9.43 4.01
C LYS A 253 -37.75 -10.87 3.64
N ASN A 254 -38.21 -11.11 2.40
CA ASN A 254 -38.61 -12.44 1.90
C ASN A 254 -39.69 -13.13 2.76
N ASP A 255 -40.74 -12.40 3.16
CA ASP A 255 -41.80 -12.87 4.07
C ASP A 255 -41.31 -13.30 5.47
N ARG A 256 -40.05 -13.03 5.80
CA ARG A 256 -39.47 -13.27 7.11
C ARG A 256 -39.33 -11.95 7.85
N LYS A 257 -39.69 -11.96 9.13
CA LYS A 257 -39.49 -10.83 10.02
C LYS A 257 -38.02 -10.77 10.43
N VAL A 258 -37.46 -9.57 10.43
CA VAL A 258 -36.05 -9.28 10.68
C VAL A 258 -35.99 -8.13 11.68
N PHE A 259 -35.22 -8.31 12.74
CA PHE A 259 -34.95 -7.24 13.70
C PHE A 259 -33.86 -6.33 13.14
N ARG A 260 -34.15 -5.04 13.04
CA ARG A 260 -33.15 -3.99 12.84
C ARG A 260 -32.67 -3.55 14.22
N ILE A 261 -31.41 -3.86 14.52
CA ILE A 261 -30.77 -3.60 15.81
C ILE A 261 -29.68 -2.56 15.57
N PHE A 262 -29.79 -1.42 16.23
CA PHE A 262 -28.72 -0.45 16.22
C PHE A 262 -27.59 -0.91 17.14
N MET A 263 -26.34 -0.63 16.74
CA MET A 263 -25.13 -0.88 17.52
C MET A 263 -24.21 0.35 17.52
N SER A 264 -23.51 0.57 18.63
CA SER A 264 -22.41 1.54 18.74
C SER A 264 -21.48 1.15 19.89
N PRO A 265 -20.16 1.45 19.85
CA PRO A 265 -19.28 1.15 20.99
C PRO A 265 -19.83 1.77 22.27
N GLU A 266 -19.69 1.10 23.42
CA GLU A 266 -20.12 1.66 24.71
C GLU A 266 -19.35 2.94 25.06
N ASP A 267 -18.04 2.97 24.76
CA ASP A 267 -17.20 4.17 24.82
C ASP A 267 -16.92 4.67 23.39
N SER A 268 -17.26 5.93 23.10
CA SER A 268 -17.02 6.53 21.79
C SER A 268 -15.54 6.64 21.44
N ASP A 269 -14.65 6.57 22.44
CA ASP A 269 -13.20 6.60 22.27
C ASP A 269 -12.63 5.21 21.87
N ASP A 270 -13.42 4.14 21.95
CA ASP A 270 -13.02 2.79 21.53
C ASP A 270 -13.30 2.57 20.03
N PRO A 271 -12.33 2.06 19.25
CA PRO A 271 -12.47 1.92 17.81
C PRO A 271 -13.47 0.81 17.45
N GLY A 272 -14.50 1.10 16.67
CA GLY A 272 -15.47 0.09 16.27
C GLY A 272 -16.49 0.60 15.26
N PHE A 273 -17.60 -0.14 15.15
CA PHE A 273 -18.67 0.12 14.20
C PHE A 273 -19.90 0.77 14.84
N VAL A 274 -20.50 1.73 14.13
CA VAL A 274 -21.77 2.37 14.50
C VAL A 274 -22.75 2.21 13.36
N GLY A 275 -23.97 1.74 13.64
CA GLY A 275 -25.01 1.60 12.62
C GLY A 275 -25.98 0.46 12.92
N ASP A 276 -26.48 -0.19 11.89
CA ASP A 276 -27.56 -1.16 11.98
C ASP A 276 -27.13 -2.58 11.60
N VAL A 277 -27.61 -3.54 12.39
CA VAL A 277 -27.44 -4.98 12.20
C VAL A 277 -28.82 -5.61 12.01
N PHE A 278 -28.95 -6.49 11.03
CA PHE A 278 -30.23 -7.10 10.66
C PHE A 278 -30.19 -8.59 10.96
N ILE A 279 -30.94 -9.01 11.98
CA ILE A 279 -30.99 -10.41 12.47
C ILE A 279 -32.36 -11.02 12.17
N ASN A 280 -32.38 -12.23 11.61
CA ASN A 280 -33.64 -12.95 11.38
C ASN A 280 -34.35 -13.28 12.70
N ASP A 281 -35.66 -13.09 12.77
CA ASP A 281 -36.41 -13.23 14.03
C ASP A 281 -36.51 -14.68 14.56
N SER A 282 -36.51 -15.64 13.64
CA SER A 282 -36.79 -17.05 13.92
C SER A 282 -35.51 -17.87 13.93
N THR A 283 -34.57 -17.57 13.03
CA THR A 283 -33.31 -18.32 12.89
C THR A 283 -32.13 -17.66 13.58
N PHE A 284 -32.23 -16.37 13.95
CA PHE A 284 -31.15 -15.56 14.54
C PHE A 284 -29.90 -15.40 13.67
N GLU A 285 -30.01 -15.68 12.37
CA GLU A 285 -28.92 -15.49 11.41
C GLU A 285 -28.70 -14.01 11.10
N LEU A 286 -27.45 -13.61 10.89
CA LEU A 286 -27.08 -12.29 10.40
C LEU A 286 -27.40 -12.20 8.90
N ILE A 287 -28.30 -11.28 8.54
CA ILE A 287 -28.82 -11.15 7.16
C ILE A 287 -28.21 -9.94 6.46
N GLN A 288 -27.88 -8.88 7.20
CA GLN A 288 -27.28 -7.67 6.66
C GLN A 288 -26.61 -6.84 7.77
N VAL A 289 -25.61 -6.06 7.40
CA VAL A 289 -25.04 -4.97 8.19
C VAL A 289 -25.01 -3.67 7.38
N GLU A 290 -25.31 -2.55 8.03
CA GLU A 290 -25.16 -1.18 7.54
C GLU A 290 -24.39 -0.38 8.59
N LEU A 291 -23.06 -0.40 8.49
CA LEU A 291 -22.18 0.09 9.54
C LEU A 291 -21.30 1.23 9.06
N GLN A 292 -20.84 2.05 9.99
CA GLN A 292 -19.85 3.08 9.76
C GLN A 292 -18.72 2.92 10.77
N LEU A 293 -17.48 3.18 10.37
CA LEU A 293 -16.39 3.31 11.32
C LEU A 293 -16.63 4.55 12.18
N ASN A 294 -16.56 4.40 13.50
CA ASN A 294 -16.56 5.55 14.39
C ASN A 294 -15.24 6.35 14.25
N ARG A 295 -15.21 7.55 14.84
CA ARG A 295 -14.02 8.41 14.75
C ARG A 295 -12.76 7.74 15.31
N ALA A 296 -12.87 6.97 16.39
CA ALA A 296 -11.74 6.28 17.00
C ALA A 296 -11.12 5.19 16.09
N ALA A 297 -11.92 4.55 15.22
CA ALA A 297 -11.48 3.55 14.25
C ALA A 297 -10.86 4.14 12.97
N ASN A 298 -10.87 5.47 12.81
CA ASN A 298 -10.35 6.14 11.63
C ASN A 298 -8.94 6.71 11.89
N PRO A 299 -7.87 6.03 11.46
CA PRO A 299 -6.52 6.44 11.79
C PRO A 299 -6.15 7.76 11.12
N GLY A 300 -5.90 8.78 11.94
CA GLY A 300 -5.36 10.07 11.51
C GLY A 300 -6.34 10.94 10.73
N GLY A 301 -7.66 10.77 10.88
CA GLY A 301 -8.65 11.78 10.42
C GLY A 301 -8.68 12.08 8.91
N ILE A 302 -8.08 11.23 8.07
CA ILE A 302 -8.02 11.42 6.61
C ILE A 302 -9.41 11.22 5.97
N PHE A 303 -10.19 10.29 6.50
CA PHE A 303 -11.55 10.02 6.05
C PHE A 303 -12.56 10.80 6.91
N ASP A 304 -13.59 11.37 6.31
CA ASP A 304 -14.72 11.95 7.04
C ASP A 304 -15.70 10.85 7.45
N THR A 305 -15.89 9.86 6.58
CA THR A 305 -16.84 8.76 6.80
C THR A 305 -16.39 7.54 6.01
N ILE A 306 -16.46 6.38 6.65
CA ILE A 306 -16.28 5.08 6.02
C ILE A 306 -17.51 4.25 6.36
N SER A 307 -18.35 4.04 5.35
CA SER A 307 -19.58 3.27 5.45
C SER A 307 -19.42 1.93 4.77
N ILE A 308 -19.91 0.88 5.44
CA ILE A 308 -19.86 -0.49 4.99
C ILE A 308 -21.27 -1.04 4.94
N PHE A 309 -21.56 -1.72 3.84
CA PHE A 309 -22.79 -2.46 3.64
C PHE A 309 -22.43 -3.88 3.27
N GLN A 310 -23.02 -4.87 3.94
CA GLN A 310 -22.86 -6.27 3.54
C GLN A 310 -24.16 -7.03 3.73
N GLN A 311 -24.53 -7.83 2.72
CA GLN A 311 -25.66 -8.74 2.78
C GLN A 311 -25.23 -10.20 2.73
N PHE A 312 -26.04 -11.06 3.36
CA PHE A 312 -25.83 -12.49 3.42
C PHE A 312 -27.00 -13.26 2.83
N ALA A 313 -26.70 -14.38 2.17
CA ALA A 313 -27.69 -15.34 1.71
C ALA A 313 -27.25 -16.77 2.07
N SER A 314 -28.23 -17.67 2.18
CA SER A 314 -27.97 -19.07 2.50
C SER A 314 -27.52 -19.85 1.26
N TYR A 315 -26.40 -20.57 1.39
CA TYR A 315 -25.88 -21.58 0.47
C TYR A 315 -25.64 -22.86 1.27
N ASP A 316 -26.29 -23.96 0.90
CA ASP A 316 -26.24 -25.23 1.66
C ASP A 316 -26.43 -25.04 3.18
N GLU A 317 -27.47 -24.28 3.56
CA GLU A 317 -27.80 -23.91 4.95
C GLU A 317 -26.76 -23.03 5.68
N ILE A 318 -25.72 -22.54 4.98
CA ILE A 318 -24.71 -21.64 5.52
C ILE A 318 -24.90 -20.24 4.93
N TYR A 319 -25.00 -19.24 5.79
CA TYR A 319 -25.07 -17.84 5.36
C TYR A 319 -23.69 -17.34 4.91
N MET A 320 -23.59 -16.91 3.66
CA MET A 320 -22.38 -16.40 3.02
C MET A 320 -22.61 -14.98 2.49
N PRO A 321 -21.57 -14.12 2.47
CA PRO A 321 -21.70 -12.77 1.95
C PRO A 321 -21.97 -12.83 0.44
N VAL A 322 -22.95 -12.07 -0.05
CA VAL A 322 -23.31 -12.04 -1.48
C VAL A 322 -23.14 -10.66 -2.10
N ASP A 323 -23.05 -9.64 -1.27
CA ASP A 323 -22.91 -8.25 -1.66
C ASP A 323 -22.14 -7.54 -0.57
N TYR A 324 -21.08 -6.85 -0.96
CA TYR A 324 -20.22 -6.07 -0.08
C TYR A 324 -19.95 -4.71 -0.71
N ARG A 325 -20.14 -3.65 0.07
CA ARG A 325 -19.90 -2.29 -0.39
C ARG A 325 -19.19 -1.47 0.65
N LEU A 326 -18.25 -0.68 0.17
CA LEU A 326 -17.44 0.21 0.97
C LEU A 326 -17.52 1.60 0.36
N PHE A 327 -17.94 2.60 1.13
CA PHE A 327 -17.98 3.98 0.73
C PHE A 327 -17.08 4.77 1.68
N ALA A 328 -15.98 5.30 1.18
CA ALA A 328 -15.08 6.15 1.94
C ALA A 328 -15.06 7.54 1.33
N LYS A 329 -15.28 8.57 2.16
CA LYS A 329 -15.08 9.97 1.78
C LYS A 329 -14.00 10.55 2.67
N GLY A 330 -13.10 11.33 2.09
CA GLY A 330 -12.01 11.94 2.83
C GLY A 330 -11.75 13.37 2.39
N ASN A 331 -11.20 14.13 3.32
CA ASN A 331 -10.83 15.51 3.11
C ASN A 331 -9.45 15.75 3.72
N PHE A 332 -8.42 15.66 2.90
CA PHE A 332 -7.06 15.83 3.38
C PHE A 332 -6.79 17.30 3.69
N LEU A 333 -6.69 17.64 4.99
CA LEU A 333 -6.39 18.98 5.53
C LEU A 333 -7.35 20.09 5.06
N GLY A 334 -8.55 19.77 4.57
CA GLY A 334 -9.43 20.77 3.96
C GLY A 334 -9.02 21.20 2.55
N LEU A 335 -7.94 20.64 2.01
CA LEU A 335 -7.33 21.04 0.74
C LEU A 335 -7.78 20.18 -0.44
N ALA A 336 -8.03 18.89 -0.19
CA ALA A 336 -8.37 17.93 -1.23
C ALA A 336 -9.46 16.96 -0.77
N ARG A 337 -10.62 16.99 -1.42
CA ARG A 337 -11.69 16.03 -1.18
C ARG A 337 -11.61 14.88 -2.17
N PHE A 338 -11.77 13.67 -1.65
CA PHE A 338 -11.78 12.46 -2.46
C PHE A 338 -12.83 11.48 -1.93
N GLY A 339 -13.25 10.59 -2.82
CA GLY A 339 -14.19 9.52 -2.52
C GLY A 339 -13.70 8.21 -3.14
N PHE A 340 -13.92 7.13 -2.43
CA PHE A 340 -13.71 5.78 -2.89
C PHE A 340 -14.98 4.98 -2.66
N GLU A 341 -15.44 4.29 -3.70
CA GLU A 341 -16.56 3.37 -3.60
C GLU A 341 -16.12 2.01 -4.12
N LEU A 342 -16.48 0.95 -3.42
CA LEU A 342 -16.24 -0.43 -3.81
C LEU A 342 -17.58 -1.15 -3.78
N ASN A 343 -17.94 -1.83 -4.87
CA ASN A 343 -19.13 -2.66 -4.96
C ASN A 343 -18.72 -4.05 -5.44
N THR A 344 -18.90 -5.06 -4.58
CA THR A 344 -18.55 -6.44 -4.86
C THR A 344 -19.79 -7.31 -4.78
N ILE A 345 -20.00 -8.12 -5.81
CA ILE A 345 -20.96 -9.23 -5.82
C ILE A 345 -20.19 -10.55 -5.71
N LEU A 346 -20.59 -11.40 -4.76
CA LEU A 346 -20.00 -12.72 -4.54
C LEU A 346 -21.06 -13.78 -4.85
N TYR A 347 -20.70 -14.78 -5.67
CA TYR A 347 -21.64 -15.76 -6.20
C TYR A 347 -20.95 -17.11 -6.46
N ASP A 348 -21.75 -18.11 -6.85
CA ASP A 348 -21.29 -19.48 -7.14
C ASP A 348 -20.51 -20.15 -5.99
N TYR A 349 -21.00 -19.97 -4.76
CA TYR A 349 -20.39 -20.62 -3.60
C TYR A 349 -20.46 -22.15 -3.70
N LYS A 350 -19.35 -22.80 -3.39
CA LYS A 350 -19.32 -24.23 -3.05
C LYS A 350 -18.89 -24.38 -1.61
N ILE A 351 -19.72 -25.04 -0.82
CA ILE A 351 -19.52 -25.23 0.61
C ILE A 351 -18.81 -26.56 0.86
N ASN A 352 -17.77 -26.52 1.69
CA ASN A 352 -16.91 -27.65 2.03
C ASN A 352 -16.34 -28.45 0.84
N PRO A 353 -15.87 -27.80 -0.25
CA PRO A 353 -15.22 -28.52 -1.34
C PRO A 353 -13.87 -29.09 -0.88
N ALA A 354 -13.43 -30.17 -1.53
CA ALA A 354 -12.07 -30.66 -1.38
C ALA A 354 -11.09 -29.69 -2.06
N LEU A 355 -10.41 -28.86 -1.26
CA LEU A 355 -9.38 -27.91 -1.72
C LEU A 355 -7.98 -28.50 -1.54
N ASN A 356 -7.12 -28.33 -2.55
CA ASN A 356 -5.72 -28.72 -2.48
C ASN A 356 -4.93 -27.73 -1.59
N ASP A 357 -4.06 -28.25 -0.73
CA ASP A 357 -3.18 -27.48 0.15
C ASP A 357 -2.20 -26.61 -0.66
N ASP A 358 -1.81 -27.02 -1.87
CA ASP A 358 -0.91 -26.25 -2.74
C ASP A 358 -1.48 -24.87 -3.15
N LEU A 359 -2.78 -24.66 -2.98
CA LEU A 359 -3.45 -23.39 -3.25
C LEU A 359 -3.08 -22.32 -2.23
N PHE A 360 -2.86 -22.73 -0.97
CA PHE A 360 -2.64 -21.86 0.17
C PHE A 360 -1.14 -21.64 0.37
N THR A 361 -0.58 -20.76 -0.46
CA THR A 361 0.81 -20.32 -0.37
C THR A 361 0.91 -18.99 0.37
N LYS A 362 2.13 -18.46 0.54
CA LYS A 362 2.35 -17.10 1.05
C LYS A 362 1.78 -16.00 0.15
N ALA A 363 1.45 -16.30 -1.10
CA ALA A 363 0.72 -15.39 -1.95
C ALA A 363 -0.75 -15.37 -1.49
N ILE A 364 -1.20 -14.36 -0.76
CA ILE A 364 -2.61 -14.26 -0.32
C ILE A 364 -3.54 -13.77 -1.43
N VAL A 365 -2.99 -12.99 -2.37
CA VAL A 365 -3.66 -12.53 -3.59
C VAL A 365 -2.73 -12.76 -4.77
N THR A 366 -3.22 -13.38 -5.84
CA THR A 366 -2.48 -13.53 -7.10
C THR A 366 -3.30 -12.99 -8.25
N VAL A 367 -2.76 -12.01 -8.95
CA VAL A 367 -3.25 -11.58 -10.26
C VAL A 367 -2.54 -12.42 -11.32
N VAL A 368 -3.30 -13.12 -12.15
CA VAL A 368 -2.71 -13.92 -13.24
C VAL A 368 -2.02 -12.99 -14.26
N PRO A 369 -0.86 -13.36 -14.85
CA PRO A 369 -0.09 -12.46 -15.72
C PRO A 369 -0.84 -11.95 -16.98
N ASP A 370 -1.91 -12.62 -17.39
CA ASP A 370 -2.77 -12.23 -18.52
C ASP A 370 -4.07 -11.54 -18.09
N ALA A 371 -4.24 -11.20 -16.80
CA ALA A 371 -5.45 -10.57 -16.28
C ALA A 371 -5.76 -9.21 -16.94
N ASP A 372 -4.74 -8.44 -17.28
CA ASP A 372 -4.85 -7.15 -17.98
C ASP A 372 -5.06 -7.27 -19.50
N LYS A 373 -4.90 -8.49 -20.04
CA LYS A 373 -4.92 -8.76 -21.50
C LYS A 373 -6.25 -9.33 -21.99
N LYS A 374 -7.27 -9.41 -21.13
CA LYS A 374 -8.59 -9.91 -21.49
C LYS A 374 -9.29 -8.96 -22.46
N ASP A 375 -9.85 -9.53 -23.53
CA ASP A 375 -10.53 -8.77 -24.56
C ASP A 375 -11.96 -8.36 -24.16
N SER A 376 -12.60 -7.54 -24.98
CA SER A 376 -13.99 -7.13 -24.76
C SER A 376 -14.96 -8.31 -24.73
N ILE A 377 -14.65 -9.41 -25.44
CA ILE A 377 -15.50 -10.60 -25.49
C ILE A 377 -15.59 -11.25 -24.11
N TYR A 378 -14.46 -11.37 -23.41
CA TYR A 378 -14.43 -11.83 -22.02
C TYR A 378 -15.39 -11.01 -21.14
N TRP A 379 -15.27 -9.69 -21.14
CA TRP A 379 -16.10 -8.81 -20.30
C TRP A 379 -17.58 -8.83 -20.70
N THR A 380 -17.91 -9.04 -21.98
CA THR A 380 -19.30 -9.21 -22.42
C THR A 380 -19.91 -10.54 -22.01
N THR A 381 -19.11 -11.56 -21.71
CA THR A 381 -19.60 -12.90 -21.36
C THR A 381 -19.51 -13.23 -19.87
N SER A 382 -18.57 -12.62 -19.14
CA SER A 382 -18.43 -12.76 -17.69
C SER A 382 -19.53 -12.01 -16.94
N GLN A 383 -19.93 -12.47 -15.75
CA GLN A 383 -20.85 -11.72 -14.89
C GLN A 383 -20.29 -10.32 -14.58
N THR A 384 -21.13 -9.29 -14.64
CA THR A 384 -20.75 -7.87 -14.48
C THR A 384 -21.84 -7.07 -13.76
N ILE A 385 -21.48 -5.91 -13.19
CA ILE A 385 -22.44 -4.91 -12.71
C ILE A 385 -22.65 -3.87 -13.82
N PRO A 386 -23.90 -3.58 -14.25
CA PRO A 386 -24.18 -2.60 -15.31
C PRO A 386 -23.59 -1.23 -15.00
N ASN A 387 -22.96 -0.61 -16.01
CA ASN A 387 -22.45 0.75 -15.88
C ASN A 387 -23.60 1.77 -15.79
N THR A 388 -23.46 2.72 -14.87
CA THR A 388 -24.36 3.88 -14.83
C THR A 388 -24.09 4.83 -16.00
N ILE A 389 -25.02 5.76 -16.26
CA ILE A 389 -24.81 6.82 -17.28
C ILE A 389 -23.59 7.69 -16.92
N GLU A 390 -23.38 7.96 -15.63
CA GLU A 390 -22.22 8.71 -15.15
C GLU A 390 -20.91 7.95 -15.40
N GLU A 391 -20.86 6.66 -15.09
CA GLU A 391 -19.69 5.79 -15.34
C GLU A 391 -19.35 5.71 -16.82
N ASN A 392 -20.35 5.53 -17.70
CA ASN A 392 -20.12 5.51 -19.15
C ASN A 392 -19.57 6.84 -19.67
N LYS A 393 -20.08 7.97 -19.16
CA LYS A 393 -19.53 9.31 -19.48
C LYS A 393 -18.11 9.47 -18.95
N ALA A 394 -17.81 8.94 -17.76
CA ALA A 394 -16.47 8.98 -17.18
C ALA A 394 -15.47 8.16 -18.01
N TYR A 395 -15.83 6.94 -18.42
CA TYR A 395 -15.03 6.12 -19.34
C TYR A 395 -14.72 6.87 -20.64
N GLN A 396 -15.75 7.39 -21.32
CA GLN A 396 -15.59 8.15 -22.57
C GLN A 396 -14.69 9.37 -22.38
N ARG A 397 -14.87 10.11 -21.28
CA ARG A 397 -14.06 11.28 -20.94
C ARG A 397 -12.60 10.89 -20.73
N ILE A 398 -12.32 9.90 -19.89
CA ILE A 398 -10.95 9.46 -19.55
C ILE A 398 -10.23 8.93 -20.79
N ASP A 399 -10.88 8.06 -21.57
CA ASP A 399 -10.27 7.45 -22.75
C ASP A 399 -9.98 8.49 -23.86
N SER A 400 -10.82 9.53 -23.97
CA SER A 400 -10.58 10.64 -24.89
C SER A 400 -9.33 11.44 -24.53
N LEU A 401 -9.01 11.58 -23.24
CA LEU A 401 -7.87 12.35 -22.74
C LEU A 401 -6.53 11.63 -22.93
N ARG A 402 -6.54 10.28 -23.00
CA ARG A 402 -5.34 9.49 -23.28
C ARG A 402 -4.76 9.76 -24.67
N ASN A 403 -5.65 9.92 -25.65
CA ASN A 403 -5.25 10.10 -27.05
C ASN A 403 -4.85 11.55 -27.39
N VAL A 404 -4.92 12.48 -26.43
CA VAL A 404 -4.45 13.85 -26.63
C VAL A 404 -2.93 13.87 -26.51
N PRO A 405 -2.19 14.32 -27.54
CA PRO A 405 -0.74 14.43 -27.44
C PRO A 405 -0.37 15.44 -26.34
N ILE A 406 0.40 14.98 -25.36
CA ILE A 406 0.90 15.80 -24.25
C ILE A 406 2.08 16.63 -24.78
N SER A 407 2.03 17.95 -24.60
CA SER A 407 3.20 18.79 -24.91
C SER A 407 4.18 18.81 -23.73
N PHE A 408 5.45 19.17 -23.98
CA PHE A 408 6.44 19.36 -22.91
C PHE A 408 5.96 20.29 -21.79
N TRP A 409 5.21 21.34 -22.14
CA TRP A 409 4.71 22.31 -21.16
C TRP A 409 3.55 21.77 -20.31
N ASP A 410 2.88 20.71 -20.76
CA ASP A 410 1.79 20.06 -20.02
C ASP A 410 2.34 19.08 -18.96
N SER A 411 3.48 18.44 -19.21
CA SER A 411 4.16 17.55 -18.23
C SER A 411 5.18 18.28 -17.32
N PHE A 412 5.27 19.61 -17.44
CA PHE A 412 6.20 20.43 -16.67
C PHE A 412 5.69 20.68 -15.26
N GLU A 413 6.33 20.07 -14.26
CA GLU A 413 6.08 20.31 -12.84
C GLU A 413 7.36 20.78 -12.14
N ILE A 414 7.32 21.98 -11.53
CA ILE A 414 8.52 22.61 -10.96
C ILE A 414 9.12 21.81 -9.81
N LEU A 415 8.30 21.11 -9.02
CA LEU A 415 8.74 20.32 -7.86
C LEU A 415 9.07 18.86 -8.19
N SER A 416 8.81 18.41 -9.43
CA SER A 416 9.13 17.06 -9.85
C SER A 416 10.64 16.86 -9.99
N GLU A 417 11.10 15.62 -9.83
CA GLU A 417 12.48 15.24 -10.13
C GLU A 417 12.72 14.96 -11.62
N ARG A 418 11.66 14.58 -12.34
CA ARG A 418 11.69 14.14 -13.75
C ARG A 418 10.58 14.79 -14.57
N THR A 419 10.83 14.96 -15.87
CA THR A 419 9.83 15.41 -16.85
C THR A 419 9.67 14.34 -17.92
N TYR A 420 8.46 13.79 -18.04
CA TYR A 420 8.13 12.70 -18.97
C TYR A 420 7.73 13.25 -20.34
N PHE A 421 8.27 12.64 -21.40
CA PHE A 421 7.92 12.91 -22.80
C PHE A 421 7.03 11.81 -23.40
N SER A 422 7.04 10.62 -22.81
CA SER A 422 6.16 9.49 -23.12
C SER A 422 5.86 8.73 -21.83
N GLU A 423 5.01 7.69 -21.90
CA GLU A 423 4.69 6.83 -20.74
C GLU A 423 5.95 6.23 -20.07
N ASN A 424 7.05 6.04 -20.82
CA ASN A 424 8.24 5.32 -20.36
C ASN A 424 9.55 6.11 -20.48
N PHE A 425 9.54 7.33 -21.00
CA PHE A 425 10.78 8.10 -21.24
C PHE A 425 10.72 9.49 -20.60
N ALA A 426 11.78 9.83 -19.84
CA ALA A 426 11.88 11.09 -19.13
C ALA A 426 13.29 11.70 -19.15
N ILE A 427 13.37 12.97 -18.79
CA ILE A 427 14.62 13.67 -18.45
C ILE A 427 14.55 14.27 -17.05
N ASN A 428 15.63 14.90 -16.58
CA ASN A 428 15.57 15.69 -15.35
C ASN A 428 14.56 16.85 -15.49
N ALA A 429 13.75 17.04 -14.45
CA ALA A 429 13.00 18.28 -14.29
C ALA A 429 13.93 19.45 -13.88
N PRO A 430 13.54 20.71 -14.11
CA PRO A 430 14.43 21.87 -13.96
C PRO A 430 15.15 22.01 -12.62
N LEU A 431 14.51 21.64 -11.50
CA LEU A 431 15.15 21.68 -10.17
C LEU A 431 16.31 20.68 -10.02
N ASN A 432 16.29 19.58 -10.79
CA ASN A 432 17.32 18.55 -10.80
C ASN A 432 18.32 18.68 -11.97
N MET A 433 18.09 19.61 -12.90
CA MET A 433 19.01 19.92 -14.01
C MET A 433 20.28 20.66 -13.56
N TRP A 434 20.41 20.97 -12.28
CA TRP A 434 21.60 21.60 -11.72
C TRP A 434 21.82 21.13 -10.29
N ARG A 435 23.06 21.27 -9.82
CA ARG A 435 23.39 21.20 -8.39
C ARG A 435 24.55 22.14 -8.09
N PHE A 436 24.78 22.37 -6.81
CA PHE A 436 25.94 23.12 -6.34
C PHE A 436 26.57 22.46 -5.11
N ASN A 437 27.90 22.39 -5.09
CA ASN A 437 28.68 22.08 -3.90
C ASN A 437 30.08 22.71 -4.01
N ARG A 438 30.84 22.74 -2.91
CA ARG A 438 32.19 23.36 -2.88
C ARG A 438 33.24 22.69 -3.77
N VAL A 439 33.01 21.44 -4.20
CA VAL A 439 33.94 20.70 -5.06
C VAL A 439 33.67 21.02 -6.52
N GLU A 440 32.44 20.86 -6.99
CA GLU A 440 32.10 20.98 -8.42
C GLU A 440 31.71 22.41 -8.81
N GLY A 441 31.27 23.21 -7.84
CA GLY A 441 30.60 24.49 -8.07
C GLY A 441 29.24 24.29 -8.75
N PHE A 442 28.82 25.28 -9.54
CA PHE A 442 27.59 25.15 -10.32
C PHE A 442 27.76 24.05 -11.37
N THR A 443 26.86 23.06 -11.33
CA THR A 443 26.97 21.84 -12.10
C THR A 443 25.67 21.60 -12.87
N PRO A 444 25.57 22.00 -14.16
CA PRO A 444 24.49 21.54 -15.02
C PRO A 444 24.50 20.02 -15.16
N ARG A 445 23.29 19.45 -15.23
CA ARG A 445 23.02 18.01 -15.35
C ARG A 445 22.01 17.76 -16.47
N LEU A 446 22.19 16.65 -17.17
CA LEU A 446 21.25 16.14 -18.15
C LEU A 446 21.21 14.61 -18.06
N GLY A 447 20.09 14.09 -17.60
CA GLY A 447 19.79 12.68 -17.46
C GLY A 447 18.69 12.26 -18.41
N PHE A 448 18.82 11.05 -18.93
CA PHE A 448 17.83 10.35 -19.74
C PHE A 448 17.39 9.11 -18.98
N TYR A 449 16.09 8.91 -18.86
CA TYR A 449 15.49 7.81 -18.10
C TYR A 449 14.55 7.02 -19.01
N ALA A 450 14.73 5.71 -19.02
CA ALA A 450 13.86 4.73 -19.64
C ALA A 450 13.24 3.90 -18.51
N ASP A 451 12.04 4.26 -18.09
CA ASP A 451 11.34 3.66 -16.95
C ASP A 451 10.29 2.65 -17.46
N ASP A 452 10.23 1.46 -16.85
CA ASP A 452 9.20 0.45 -17.09
C ASP A 452 9.04 -0.04 -18.56
N TYR A 453 10.13 -0.01 -19.34
CA TYR A 453 10.12 -0.54 -20.70
C TYR A 453 9.96 -2.08 -20.73
N PHE A 454 9.53 -2.61 -21.88
CA PHE A 454 9.34 -4.04 -22.13
C PHE A 454 8.41 -4.72 -21.12
N ASP A 455 7.19 -4.18 -20.96
CA ASP A 455 6.21 -4.65 -19.99
C ASP A 455 6.78 -4.52 -18.56
N GLN A 456 7.21 -3.33 -18.14
CA GLN A 456 7.76 -3.08 -16.79
C GLN A 456 8.95 -3.97 -16.40
N ARG A 457 9.81 -4.33 -17.36
CA ARG A 457 10.99 -5.19 -17.10
C ARG A 457 12.30 -4.44 -17.12
N LEU A 458 12.35 -3.29 -17.77
CA LEU A 458 13.57 -2.54 -18.00
C LEU A 458 13.46 -1.14 -17.39
N ASN A 459 14.37 -0.86 -16.47
CA ASN A 459 14.70 0.49 -16.04
C ASN A 459 16.14 0.81 -16.46
N ALA A 460 16.37 1.96 -17.09
CA ALA A 460 17.71 2.40 -17.45
C ALA A 460 17.85 3.91 -17.27
N SER A 461 19.04 4.36 -16.84
CA SER A 461 19.38 5.78 -16.80
C SER A 461 20.73 6.05 -17.43
N LEU A 462 20.86 7.24 -18.02
CA LEU A 462 22.12 7.78 -18.49
C LEU A 462 22.20 9.26 -18.11
N ASP A 463 23.09 9.57 -17.18
CA ASP A 463 23.25 10.88 -16.58
C ASP A 463 24.59 11.51 -16.97
N PHE A 464 24.53 12.77 -17.40
CA PHE A 464 25.68 13.62 -17.71
C PHE A 464 25.73 14.81 -16.76
N ALA A 465 26.91 15.16 -16.27
CA ALA A 465 27.11 16.35 -15.46
C ALA A 465 28.45 17.02 -15.76
N TYR A 466 28.51 18.35 -15.70
CA TYR A 466 29.76 19.09 -15.86
C TYR A 466 29.92 20.12 -14.74
N GLY A 467 30.94 19.95 -13.90
CA GLY A 467 31.23 20.91 -12.82
C GLY A 467 32.06 22.07 -13.34
N PHE A 468 31.56 23.30 -13.24
CA PHE A 468 32.30 24.47 -13.74
C PHE A 468 33.54 24.80 -12.92
N SER A 469 33.55 24.48 -11.61
CA SER A 469 34.70 24.75 -10.75
C SER A 469 35.75 23.65 -10.82
N ASP A 470 35.35 22.38 -10.86
CA ASP A 470 36.30 21.26 -11.00
C ASP A 470 36.73 20.96 -12.45
N LYS A 471 36.03 21.54 -13.43
CA LYS A 471 36.25 21.38 -14.88
C LYS A 471 36.16 19.92 -15.34
N ARG A 472 35.37 19.09 -14.65
CA ARG A 472 35.24 17.65 -14.96
C ARG A 472 33.86 17.32 -15.49
N PHE A 473 33.86 16.60 -16.61
CA PHE A 473 32.70 15.88 -17.12
C PHE A 473 32.53 14.57 -16.36
N LYS A 474 31.29 14.24 -16.02
CA LYS A 474 30.91 13.10 -15.20
C LYS A 474 29.76 12.37 -15.87
N THR A 475 29.78 11.05 -15.77
CA THR A 475 28.83 10.15 -16.41
C THR A 475 28.38 9.08 -15.43
N ASP A 476 27.10 8.74 -15.45
CA ASP A 476 26.54 7.62 -14.70
C ASP A 476 25.56 6.89 -15.61
N PHE A 477 25.72 5.58 -15.75
CA PHE A 477 24.85 4.72 -16.53
C PHE A 477 24.36 3.60 -15.61
N SER A 478 23.05 3.44 -15.50
CA SER A 478 22.42 2.37 -14.75
C SER A 478 21.46 1.58 -15.64
N PHE A 479 21.38 0.29 -15.41
CA PHE A 479 20.47 -0.61 -16.09
C PHE A 479 20.03 -1.71 -15.13
N GLU A 480 18.71 -1.89 -15.02
CA GLU A 480 18.05 -2.97 -14.28
C GLU A 480 17.13 -3.72 -15.23
N TYR A 481 17.30 -5.05 -15.26
CA TYR A 481 16.39 -5.94 -15.98
C TYR A 481 15.77 -6.99 -15.06
N LEU A 482 14.44 -7.10 -15.14
CA LEU A 482 13.64 -7.95 -14.28
C LEU A 482 13.13 -9.20 -15.01
N LEU A 483 13.44 -10.36 -14.43
CA LEU A 483 13.15 -11.69 -14.96
C LEU A 483 12.04 -12.40 -14.15
N GLY A 484 11.39 -13.37 -14.78
CA GLY A 484 10.25 -14.10 -14.22
C GLY A 484 8.92 -13.39 -14.43
N ASP A 485 7.81 -14.10 -14.21
CA ASP A 485 6.45 -13.56 -14.40
C ASP A 485 6.15 -12.43 -13.40
N TYR A 486 6.57 -12.63 -12.15
CA TYR A 486 6.42 -11.65 -11.06
C TYR A 486 7.71 -10.89 -10.72
N ARG A 487 8.64 -10.78 -11.68
CA ARG A 487 9.88 -9.96 -11.56
C ARG A 487 10.71 -10.30 -10.31
N THR A 488 10.77 -11.58 -9.98
CA THR A 488 11.41 -12.08 -8.75
C THR A 488 12.94 -12.14 -8.84
N THR A 489 13.50 -11.82 -10.00
CA THR A 489 14.95 -11.78 -10.23
C THR A 489 15.32 -10.49 -10.93
N SER A 490 16.24 -9.71 -10.35
CA SER A 490 16.77 -8.47 -10.93
C SER A 490 18.23 -8.63 -11.31
N ILE A 491 18.59 -8.17 -12.51
CA ILE A 491 19.98 -8.02 -12.96
C ILE A 491 20.27 -6.53 -13.03
N ASN A 492 21.20 -6.07 -12.22
CA ASN A 492 21.60 -4.67 -12.10
C ASN A 492 23.02 -4.51 -12.61
N PHE A 493 23.24 -3.46 -13.40
CA PHE A 493 24.56 -3.03 -13.85
C PHE A 493 24.64 -1.52 -13.75
N ASN A 494 25.69 -1.02 -13.11
CA ASN A 494 25.99 0.40 -13.02
C ASN A 494 27.42 0.63 -13.51
N ALA A 495 27.62 1.64 -14.35
CA ALA A 495 28.94 2.11 -14.76
C ALA A 495 29.01 3.62 -14.57
N TYR A 496 30.02 4.08 -13.83
CA TYR A 496 30.07 5.46 -13.39
C TYR A 496 31.48 6.03 -13.45
N ASN A 497 31.54 7.33 -13.69
CA ASN A 497 32.70 8.19 -13.50
C ASN A 497 32.16 9.50 -12.96
N SER A 498 31.99 9.56 -11.64
CA SER A 498 31.22 10.61 -10.98
C SER A 498 31.80 10.97 -9.62
N ILE A 499 31.25 12.01 -9.01
CA ILE A 499 31.53 12.36 -7.62
C ILE A 499 30.56 11.57 -6.74
N LYS A 500 31.05 10.99 -5.64
CA LYS A 500 30.25 10.26 -4.65
C LYS A 500 30.27 11.01 -3.32
N ILE A 501 29.18 10.91 -2.58
CA ILE A 501 29.07 11.45 -1.22
C ILE A 501 29.80 10.48 -0.29
N LEU A 502 30.79 10.98 0.44
CA LEU A 502 31.49 10.22 1.47
C LEU A 502 30.50 9.86 2.59
N PHE A 503 30.39 8.56 2.90
CA PHE A 503 29.39 8.01 3.82
C PHE A 503 27.94 8.29 3.42
N GLY A 504 27.65 8.30 2.11
CA GLY A 504 26.31 8.52 1.59
C GLY A 504 25.23 7.58 2.12
N SER A 505 25.59 6.39 2.64
CA SER A 505 24.65 5.47 3.30
C SER A 505 24.02 6.05 4.58
N SER A 506 24.64 7.08 5.15
CA SER A 506 24.23 7.76 6.38
C SER A 506 23.68 9.16 6.09
N ASP A 507 23.56 9.52 4.82
CA ASP A 507 22.96 10.75 4.31
C ASP A 507 21.60 10.42 3.68
N ALA A 508 20.56 11.09 4.13
CA ALA A 508 19.22 10.90 3.63
C ALA A 508 18.61 12.19 3.05
N TYR A 509 19.38 13.26 2.86
CA TYR A 509 18.84 14.56 2.40
C TYR A 509 18.85 14.66 0.85
N GLY A 510 17.91 15.40 0.25
CA GLY A 510 17.92 15.65 -1.19
C GLY A 510 19.05 16.58 -1.69
N ASP A 511 19.43 16.45 -2.96
CA ASP A 511 20.47 17.27 -3.62
C ASP A 511 20.13 18.76 -3.66
N LEU A 512 18.84 19.10 -3.81
CA LEU A 512 18.38 20.49 -3.79
C LEU A 512 18.61 21.14 -2.42
N THR A 513 18.25 20.44 -1.34
CA THR A 513 18.47 20.91 0.04
C THR A 513 19.95 21.17 0.30
N ALA A 514 20.82 20.22 -0.08
CA ALA A 514 22.26 20.39 0.04
C ALA A 514 22.77 21.59 -0.79
N SER A 515 22.33 21.72 -2.04
CA SER A 515 22.74 22.80 -2.95
C SER A 515 22.32 24.18 -2.45
N LEU A 516 21.09 24.31 -1.94
CA LEU A 516 20.56 25.56 -1.41
C LEU A 516 21.26 25.96 -0.11
N LEU A 517 21.47 25.04 0.84
CA LEU A 517 22.19 25.32 2.08
C LEU A 517 23.63 25.78 1.80
N SER A 518 24.28 25.14 0.84
CA SER A 518 25.61 25.50 0.34
C SER A 518 25.60 26.91 -0.27
N LEU A 519 24.77 27.16 -1.29
CA LEU A 519 24.70 28.45 -2.00
C LEU A 519 24.25 29.64 -1.14
N LEU A 520 23.29 29.43 -0.25
CA LEU A 520 22.67 30.52 0.51
C LEU A 520 23.46 30.86 1.77
N ASN A 521 23.98 29.86 2.49
CA ASN A 521 24.55 30.05 3.82
C ASN A 521 25.96 29.44 4.03
N LYS A 522 26.56 28.86 2.99
CA LYS A 522 27.81 28.08 3.07
C LYS A 522 27.75 26.95 4.11
N GLU A 523 26.57 26.40 4.33
CA GLU A 523 26.38 25.24 5.20
C GLU A 523 26.46 23.98 4.34
N GLU A 524 27.56 23.24 4.48
CA GLU A 524 27.74 21.99 3.74
C GLU A 524 28.12 20.84 4.67
N PHE A 525 27.18 19.93 4.85
CA PHE A 525 27.31 18.74 5.70
C PHE A 525 27.84 17.52 4.95
N ARG A 526 27.89 17.59 3.60
CA ARG A 526 28.39 16.53 2.74
C ARG A 526 29.89 16.66 2.49
N ASN A 527 30.56 15.52 2.43
CA ASN A 527 31.93 15.40 1.96
C ASN A 527 31.93 14.54 0.69
N TYR A 528 32.94 14.72 -0.16
CA TYR A 528 32.92 14.14 -1.50
C TYR A 528 34.25 13.52 -1.90
N TYR A 529 34.20 12.56 -2.82
CA TYR A 529 35.35 11.99 -3.49
C TYR A 529 34.98 11.60 -4.94
N TYR A 530 35.97 11.49 -5.81
CA TYR A 530 35.75 11.00 -7.17
C TYR A 530 35.83 9.48 -7.19
N SER A 531 34.93 8.83 -7.92
CA SER A 531 34.96 7.38 -8.12
C SER A 531 34.65 7.06 -9.58
N ALA A 532 35.42 6.14 -10.16
CA ALA A 532 35.20 5.63 -11.51
C ALA A 532 35.28 4.11 -11.52
N GLY A 533 34.31 3.46 -12.14
CA GLY A 533 34.21 2.00 -12.09
C GLY A 533 32.86 1.49 -12.57
N PHE A 534 32.56 0.25 -12.19
CA PHE A 534 31.28 -0.39 -12.44
C PHE A 534 30.96 -1.40 -11.33
N ASP A 535 29.68 -1.67 -11.17
CA ASP A 535 29.19 -2.78 -10.37
C ASP A 535 28.13 -3.57 -11.12
N PHE A 536 28.08 -4.86 -10.80
CA PHE A 536 27.11 -5.81 -11.30
C PHE A 536 26.52 -6.54 -10.11
N LYS A 537 25.19 -6.65 -10.06
CA LYS A 537 24.48 -7.37 -8.99
C LYS A 537 23.31 -8.16 -9.57
N ILE A 538 23.25 -9.44 -9.25
CA ILE A 538 22.06 -10.27 -9.45
C ILE A 538 21.40 -10.50 -8.09
N GLU A 539 20.09 -10.35 -8.03
CA GLU A 539 19.28 -10.64 -6.85
C GLU A 539 18.06 -11.48 -7.27
N SER A 540 17.72 -12.50 -6.49
CA SER A 540 16.63 -13.42 -6.81
C SER A 540 15.93 -13.93 -5.56
N GLU A 541 14.60 -13.91 -5.56
CA GLU A 541 13.77 -14.66 -4.61
C GLU A 541 13.78 -16.16 -4.95
N VAL A 542 14.77 -16.89 -4.42
CA VAL A 542 14.94 -18.32 -4.68
C VAL A 542 13.91 -19.19 -3.95
N LEU A 543 13.33 -18.69 -2.85
CA LEU A 543 12.19 -19.27 -2.15
C LEU A 543 11.21 -18.16 -1.74
N PRO A 544 9.94 -18.48 -1.44
CA PRO A 544 8.94 -17.50 -1.00
C PRO A 544 9.37 -16.62 0.18
N ILE A 545 10.33 -17.06 1.00
CA ILE A 545 10.84 -16.33 2.16
C ILE A 545 12.31 -15.94 2.07
N LEU A 546 13.05 -16.39 1.04
CA LEU A 546 14.51 -16.22 0.94
C LEU A 546 14.86 -15.57 -0.39
N ALA A 547 15.48 -14.40 -0.32
CA ALA A 547 16.18 -13.78 -1.43
C ALA A 547 17.69 -13.95 -1.26
N LEU A 548 18.37 -14.21 -2.37
CA LEU A 548 19.83 -14.26 -2.45
C LEU A 548 20.31 -13.18 -3.41
N ASN A 549 21.45 -12.57 -3.10
CA ASN A 549 22.13 -11.68 -4.02
C ASN A 549 23.61 -12.04 -4.15
N ALA A 550 24.16 -11.77 -5.32
CA ALA A 550 25.59 -11.87 -5.60
C ALA A 550 26.00 -10.72 -6.51
N GLY A 551 27.20 -10.20 -6.32
CA GLY A 551 27.68 -9.08 -7.11
C GLY A 551 29.19 -9.00 -7.21
N PHE A 552 29.62 -8.11 -8.10
CA PHE A 552 31.00 -7.75 -8.31
C PHE A 552 31.10 -6.22 -8.41
N LEU A 553 32.08 -5.65 -7.74
CA LEU A 553 32.38 -4.23 -7.72
C LEU A 553 33.81 -4.01 -8.19
N ASN A 554 33.99 -3.14 -9.18
CA ASN A 554 35.27 -2.56 -9.56
C ASN A 554 35.16 -1.04 -9.42
N ARG A 555 36.03 -0.43 -8.63
CA ARG A 555 36.07 1.03 -8.56
C ARG A 555 37.46 1.56 -8.27
N LYS A 556 37.73 2.77 -8.75
CA LYS A 556 38.92 3.55 -8.48
C LYS A 556 38.53 4.86 -7.83
N ASP A 557 38.91 5.01 -6.57
CA ASP A 557 38.57 6.16 -5.76
C ASP A 557 39.72 7.15 -5.71
N LYS A 558 39.40 8.45 -5.76
CA LYS A 558 40.35 9.56 -5.65
C LYS A 558 39.80 10.69 -4.81
N SER A 559 40.67 11.34 -4.05
CA SER A 559 40.34 12.52 -3.26
C SER A 559 39.79 13.66 -4.12
N ALA A 560 38.74 14.31 -3.62
CA ALA A 560 38.22 15.56 -4.16
C ALA A 560 38.67 16.75 -3.29
N GLN A 561 38.72 17.95 -3.89
CA GLN A 561 39.19 19.17 -3.23
C GLN A 561 38.19 20.31 -3.45
N ASN A 562 38.21 21.31 -2.56
CA ASN A 562 37.40 22.52 -2.75
C ASN A 562 37.92 23.28 -3.96
N ASN A 563 37.07 23.50 -4.98
CA ASN A 563 37.43 24.27 -6.17
C ASN A 563 36.70 25.61 -6.25
N THR A 564 35.79 25.89 -5.32
CA THR A 564 35.08 27.16 -5.24
C THR A 564 34.79 27.55 -3.79
N ASP A 565 34.73 28.86 -3.55
CA ASP A 565 34.23 29.44 -2.30
C ASP A 565 33.02 30.38 -2.55
N TYR A 566 32.28 30.14 -3.63
CA TYR A 566 31.15 30.96 -4.04
C TYR A 566 29.90 30.74 -3.16
N SER A 567 29.17 31.82 -2.84
CA SER A 567 27.82 31.82 -2.27
C SER A 567 27.10 33.12 -2.65
N PHE A 568 25.76 33.15 -2.60
CA PHE A 568 25.00 34.37 -2.91
C PHE A 568 25.14 35.45 -1.83
N PHE A 569 25.07 35.06 -0.55
CA PHE A 569 24.91 36.00 0.56
C PHE A 569 26.09 35.98 1.56
N ARG A 570 26.64 34.81 1.91
CA ARG A 570 27.67 34.66 2.96
C ARG A 570 29.09 34.74 2.40
N LYS A 571 29.52 35.96 2.04
CA LYS A 571 30.87 36.21 1.51
C LYS A 571 31.96 36.29 2.58
N ASP A 572 31.56 36.42 3.84
CA ASP A 572 32.41 36.58 5.03
C ASP A 572 32.88 35.24 5.65
N ARG A 573 32.28 34.13 5.24
CA ARG A 573 32.61 32.77 5.67
C ARG A 573 33.28 32.00 4.52
N SER A 574 34.10 31.00 4.81
CA SER A 574 34.58 30.03 3.80
C SER A 574 34.00 28.64 4.04
N TYR A 575 33.86 27.84 2.98
CA TYR A 575 33.44 26.44 3.13
C TYR A 575 34.45 25.63 3.95
N PRO A 576 33.98 24.60 4.69
CA PRO A 576 34.88 23.63 5.32
C PRO A 576 35.72 22.91 4.25
N ILE A 577 36.93 22.51 4.63
CA ILE A 577 37.83 21.75 3.74
C ILE A 577 37.22 20.39 3.46
N ASN A 578 37.13 19.98 2.19
CA ASN A 578 36.77 18.62 1.83
C ASN A 578 37.90 17.65 2.26
N PRO A 579 37.63 16.69 3.15
CA PRO A 579 38.66 15.79 3.65
C PRO A 579 39.17 14.90 2.51
N PRO A 580 40.49 14.61 2.46
CA PRO A 580 41.01 13.60 1.55
C PRO A 580 40.49 12.21 1.92
N ILE A 581 40.56 11.29 0.98
CA ILE A 581 40.32 9.86 1.19
C ILE A 581 41.61 9.06 0.93
N TYR A 582 41.57 7.75 1.14
CA TYR A 582 42.64 6.87 0.68
C TYR A 582 42.39 6.49 -0.78
N ASP A 583 43.19 7.02 -1.69
CA ASP A 583 43.13 6.73 -3.12
C ASP A 583 43.45 5.24 -3.35
N ALA A 584 42.48 4.47 -3.83
CA ALA A 584 42.61 3.02 -4.02
C ALA A 584 41.72 2.51 -5.16
N THR A 585 42.17 1.42 -5.76
CA THR A 585 41.39 0.57 -6.69
C THR A 585 40.87 -0.62 -5.92
N ILE A 586 39.55 -0.73 -5.78
CA ILE A 586 38.90 -1.83 -5.07
C ILE A 586 38.20 -2.73 -6.07
N ASN A 587 38.58 -4.01 -6.03
CA ASN A 587 37.86 -5.11 -6.67
C ASN A 587 37.28 -5.99 -5.58
N ALA A 588 35.97 -6.20 -5.57
CA ALA A 588 35.31 -6.98 -4.53
C ALA A 588 34.18 -7.83 -5.09
N VAL A 589 33.99 -8.99 -4.47
CA VAL A 589 32.80 -9.83 -4.66
C VAL A 589 31.86 -9.64 -3.48
N THR A 590 30.57 -9.60 -3.75
CA THR A 590 29.53 -9.49 -2.73
C THR A 590 28.60 -10.69 -2.81
N ALA A 591 28.14 -11.14 -1.65
CA ALA A 591 27.08 -12.13 -1.55
C ALA A 591 26.20 -11.79 -0.35
N GLY A 592 24.90 -11.97 -0.48
CA GLY A 592 23.98 -11.66 0.59
C GLY A 592 22.71 -12.50 0.53
N LEU A 593 21.98 -12.46 1.65
CA LEU A 593 20.73 -13.16 1.83
C LEU A 593 19.76 -12.30 2.63
N LYS A 594 18.46 -12.51 2.39
CA LYS A 594 17.38 -11.86 3.12
C LYS A 594 16.25 -12.85 3.37
N PHE A 595 15.86 -12.96 4.64
CA PHE A 595 14.69 -13.68 5.08
C PHE A 595 13.54 -12.71 5.36
N ASP A 596 12.42 -12.91 4.65
CA ASP A 596 11.17 -12.17 4.85
C ASP A 596 9.99 -13.16 4.93
N PHE A 597 9.48 -13.35 6.14
CA PHE A 597 8.40 -14.30 6.42
C PHE A 597 7.01 -13.73 6.20
N ARG A 598 6.90 -12.46 5.81
CA ARG A 598 5.60 -11.86 5.50
C ARG A 598 4.97 -12.53 4.29
N ASP A 599 3.65 -12.55 4.30
CA ASP A 599 2.87 -12.91 3.13
C ASP A 599 3.02 -11.84 2.05
N TYR A 600 2.59 -12.14 0.83
CA TYR A 600 2.73 -11.22 -0.29
C TYR A 600 1.53 -11.25 -1.23
N ILE A 601 1.45 -10.20 -2.03
CA ILE A 601 0.50 -10.05 -3.13
C ILE A 601 1.30 -10.12 -4.42
N GLU A 602 0.91 -11.00 -5.34
CA GLU A 602 1.37 -11.00 -6.72
C GLU A 602 0.45 -10.08 -7.53
N ASP A 603 0.89 -8.86 -7.84
CA ASP A 603 0.06 -7.80 -8.42
C ASP A 603 -0.12 -7.87 -9.95
N GLY A 604 0.30 -8.99 -10.54
CA GLY A 604 0.33 -9.25 -11.97
C GLY A 604 1.71 -8.97 -12.57
N TYR A 605 2.53 -8.19 -11.86
CA TYR A 605 3.86 -7.83 -12.30
C TYR A 605 4.95 -8.09 -11.25
N PHE A 606 4.69 -7.80 -9.99
CA PHE A 606 5.64 -7.86 -8.89
C PHE A 606 5.05 -8.61 -7.70
N ARG A 607 5.93 -9.16 -6.85
CA ARG A 607 5.56 -9.59 -5.49
C ARG A 607 5.73 -8.43 -4.51
N ARG A 608 4.65 -8.10 -3.80
CA ARG A 608 4.62 -7.05 -2.78
C ARG A 608 4.37 -7.65 -1.41
N ARG A 609 5.35 -7.54 -0.51
CA ARG A 609 5.24 -8.01 0.88
C ARG A 609 4.18 -7.23 1.63
N THR A 610 3.35 -7.91 2.40
CA THR A 610 2.34 -7.32 3.26
C THR A 610 2.35 -7.98 4.62
N SER A 611 2.26 -7.18 5.69
CA SER A 611 2.05 -7.72 7.03
C SER A 611 0.58 -7.71 7.42
N LEU A 612 -0.30 -7.05 6.64
CA LEU A 612 -1.69 -6.78 7.04
C LEU A 612 -1.77 -6.11 8.44
N GLY A 613 -0.73 -5.33 8.74
CA GLY A 613 -0.48 -4.71 10.02
C GLY A 613 0.00 -5.65 11.14
N ARG A 614 0.08 -6.97 10.93
CA ARG A 614 0.61 -7.93 11.92
C ARG A 614 2.11 -7.69 12.20
N SER A 615 2.58 -8.17 13.35
CA SER A 615 4.00 -8.11 13.71
C SER A 615 4.86 -8.96 12.77
N TYR A 616 6.05 -8.49 12.43
CA TYR A 616 6.99 -9.23 11.59
C TYR A 616 8.43 -8.87 11.91
N THR A 617 9.35 -9.77 11.54
CA THR A 617 10.79 -9.53 11.61
C THR A 617 11.45 -10.02 10.33
N THR A 618 12.35 -9.21 9.78
CA THR A 618 13.19 -9.55 8.63
C THR A 618 14.63 -9.66 9.06
N PHE A 619 15.35 -10.61 8.48
CA PHE A 619 16.78 -10.80 8.70
C PHE A 619 17.50 -10.64 7.38
N GLU A 620 18.57 -9.85 7.36
CA GLU A 620 19.38 -9.64 6.17
C GLU A 620 20.85 -9.70 6.56
N GLY A 621 21.67 -10.29 5.70
CA GLY A 621 23.09 -10.34 5.90
C GLY A 621 23.83 -10.38 4.58
N ASP A 622 24.98 -9.71 4.55
CA ASP A 622 25.83 -9.69 3.37
C ASP A 622 27.31 -9.74 3.75
N VAL A 623 28.10 -10.24 2.81
CA VAL A 623 29.55 -10.28 2.88
C VAL A 623 30.12 -9.61 1.64
N THR A 624 31.11 -8.74 1.85
CA THR A 624 31.92 -8.14 0.80
C THR A 624 33.36 -8.58 1.00
N HIS A 625 33.95 -9.22 0.00
CA HIS A 625 35.33 -9.70 0.05
C HIS A 625 36.18 -9.06 -1.04
N SER A 626 37.30 -8.47 -0.64
CA SER A 626 38.31 -7.90 -1.52
C SER A 626 39.68 -8.52 -1.22
N ASN A 627 40.48 -8.73 -2.25
CA ASN A 627 41.76 -9.44 -2.13
C ASN A 627 42.79 -8.87 -3.12
N THR A 628 44.05 -8.78 -2.68
CA THR A 628 45.17 -8.29 -3.50
C THR A 628 45.62 -9.28 -4.57
N ASP A 629 45.46 -10.58 -4.34
CA ASP A 629 46.09 -11.63 -5.13
C ASP A 629 45.33 -11.92 -6.42
N TRP A 630 44.08 -12.39 -6.32
CA TRP A 630 43.30 -12.85 -7.48
C TRP A 630 42.26 -11.82 -7.96
N LEU A 631 41.86 -10.89 -7.09
CA LEU A 631 40.99 -9.77 -7.47
C LEU A 631 41.79 -8.54 -7.95
N SER A 632 43.12 -8.53 -7.82
CA SER A 632 43.97 -7.38 -8.18
C SER A 632 43.48 -6.08 -7.55
N SER A 633 43.01 -6.14 -6.30
CA SER A 633 42.61 -4.98 -5.50
C SER A 633 43.82 -4.36 -4.81
N ASP A 634 43.80 -3.05 -4.52
CA ASP A 634 44.87 -2.39 -3.76
C ASP A 634 44.82 -2.75 -2.27
N LEU A 635 43.65 -3.17 -1.76
CA LEU A 635 43.42 -3.51 -0.35
C LEU A 635 42.71 -4.86 -0.20
N GLY A 636 43.10 -5.63 0.82
CA GLY A 636 42.48 -6.89 1.19
C GLY A 636 41.62 -6.75 2.44
N PHE A 637 40.32 -7.02 2.34
CA PHE A 637 39.39 -6.99 3.47
C PHE A 637 38.18 -7.90 3.26
N THR A 638 37.52 -8.24 4.36
CA THR A 638 36.23 -8.94 4.35
C THR A 638 35.30 -8.26 5.36
N THR A 639 34.23 -7.68 4.84
CA THR A 639 33.20 -7.01 5.64
C THR A 639 31.96 -7.87 5.69
N TYR A 640 31.51 -8.19 6.90
CA TYR A 640 30.23 -8.82 7.17
C TYR A 640 29.27 -7.78 7.70
N ARG A 641 28.05 -7.75 7.17
CA ARG A 641 26.97 -6.89 7.64
C ARG A 641 25.75 -7.74 7.95
N PHE A 642 25.03 -7.34 8.98
CA PHE A 642 23.82 -7.99 9.44
C PHE A 642 22.79 -6.97 9.88
N TYR A 643 21.55 -7.19 9.49
CA TYR A 643 20.42 -6.31 9.75
C TYR A 643 19.25 -7.14 10.30
N ILE A 644 18.66 -6.66 11.39
CA ILE A 644 17.34 -7.09 11.85
C ILE A 644 16.43 -5.88 11.84
N ASN A 645 15.32 -5.98 11.13
CA ASN A 645 14.23 -5.01 11.21
C ASN A 645 13.00 -5.73 11.73
N SER A 646 12.37 -5.18 12.77
CA SER A 646 11.19 -5.77 13.39
C SER A 646 10.14 -4.69 13.62
N PHE A 647 8.91 -5.01 13.24
CA PHE A 647 7.71 -4.24 13.56
C PHE A 647 6.87 -5.10 14.50
N ASN A 648 6.57 -4.59 15.69
CA ASN A 648 5.81 -5.31 16.70
C ASN A 648 4.61 -4.48 17.14
N ARG A 649 3.41 -4.96 16.86
CA ARG A 649 2.22 -4.41 17.52
C ARG A 649 2.32 -4.64 19.02
N THR A 650 1.84 -3.67 19.79
CA THR A 650 1.85 -3.75 21.25
C THR A 650 0.42 -3.64 21.79
N PHE A 651 -0.07 -2.43 22.04
CA PHE A 651 -1.39 -2.16 22.59
C PHE A 651 -2.22 -1.32 21.60
N ARG A 652 -3.43 -1.78 21.26
CA ARG A 652 -4.33 -1.11 20.29
C ARG A 652 -3.57 -0.71 19.02
N SER A 653 -3.49 0.58 18.72
CA SER A 653 -2.80 1.09 17.53
C SER A 653 -1.29 1.37 17.72
N ALA A 654 -0.76 1.16 18.94
CA ALA A 654 0.65 1.38 19.28
C ALA A 654 1.57 0.23 18.81
N PHE A 655 2.78 0.59 18.39
CA PHE A 655 3.76 -0.37 17.87
C PHE A 655 5.20 0.02 18.18
N LEU A 656 6.05 -0.99 18.30
CA LEU A 656 7.49 -0.87 18.50
C LEU A 656 8.23 -1.30 17.23
N ASN A 657 9.03 -0.38 16.69
CA ASN A 657 10.02 -0.68 15.67
C ASN A 657 11.38 -0.92 16.30
N ILE A 658 12.06 -1.97 15.85
CA ILE A 658 13.41 -2.34 16.26
C ILE A 658 14.26 -2.44 15.01
N LYS A 659 15.38 -1.72 15.00
CA LYS A 659 16.44 -1.86 13.99
C LYS A 659 17.75 -2.19 14.69
N LEU A 660 18.27 -3.37 14.40
CA LEU A 660 19.60 -3.79 14.82
C LEU A 660 20.49 -3.85 13.59
N PHE A 661 21.67 -3.26 13.67
CA PHE A 661 22.69 -3.35 12.64
C PHE A 661 24.02 -3.77 13.26
N GLY A 662 24.68 -4.73 12.61
CA GLY A 662 26.04 -5.16 12.94
C GLY A 662 26.91 -5.10 11.70
N MET A 663 28.12 -4.57 11.84
CA MET A 663 29.18 -4.63 10.84
C MET A 663 30.45 -5.11 11.50
N TYR A 664 31.11 -6.06 10.87
CA TYR A 664 32.42 -6.54 11.29
C TYR A 664 33.34 -6.61 10.07
N ASN A 665 34.42 -5.85 10.10
CA ASN A 665 35.48 -5.92 9.11
C ASN A 665 36.70 -6.69 9.64
N SER A 666 37.30 -7.48 8.75
CA SER A 666 38.61 -8.10 8.91
C SER A 666 39.52 -7.67 7.76
N GLY A 667 40.75 -7.25 8.07
CA GLY A 667 41.71 -6.73 7.07
C GLY A 667 41.71 -5.20 7.03
N THR A 668 42.07 -4.63 5.90
CA THR A 668 42.33 -3.19 5.76
C THR A 668 41.21 -2.52 4.97
N LEU A 669 40.25 -1.91 5.68
CA LEU A 669 39.12 -1.19 5.08
C LEU A 669 39.51 0.26 4.81
N PRO A 670 39.31 0.78 3.58
CA PRO A 670 39.59 2.18 3.31
C PRO A 670 38.60 3.10 4.04
N TYR A 671 39.06 4.33 4.35
CA TYR A 671 38.29 5.33 5.08
C TYR A 671 36.89 5.56 4.50
N GLN A 672 36.76 5.62 3.17
CA GLN A 672 35.50 5.85 2.47
C GLN A 672 34.47 4.70 2.57
N ASP A 673 34.87 3.50 3.00
CA ASP A 673 33.98 2.35 3.23
C ASP A 673 33.63 2.13 4.71
N MET A 674 34.19 2.92 5.62
CA MET A 674 33.83 2.85 7.03
C MET A 674 32.35 3.21 7.23
N TYR A 675 31.74 2.67 8.29
CA TYR A 675 30.38 3.00 8.63
C TYR A 675 30.34 4.26 9.49
N ALA A 676 29.71 5.32 8.98
CA ALA A 676 29.38 6.50 9.76
C ALA A 676 28.05 6.30 10.48
N LEU A 677 27.99 6.57 11.79
CA LEU A 677 26.71 6.53 12.50
C LEU A 677 25.75 7.56 11.88
N PRO A 678 24.49 7.18 11.61
CA PRO A 678 23.52 8.08 10.99
C PRO A 678 23.19 9.22 11.95
N GLY A 679 23.79 10.39 11.74
CA GLY A 679 23.50 11.63 12.47
C GLY A 679 22.56 12.54 11.69
N ASN A 680 22.35 13.75 12.19
CA ASN A 680 21.39 14.69 11.61
C ASN A 680 22.02 16.06 11.34
N ILE A 681 21.43 16.85 10.44
CA ILE A 681 21.72 18.29 10.36
C ILE A 681 21.00 19.01 11.50
N ASN A 682 21.36 20.27 11.79
CA ASN A 682 20.96 20.96 13.02
C ASN A 682 19.48 20.82 13.45
N LEU A 683 18.56 21.53 12.79
CA LEU A 683 17.16 21.61 13.23
C LEU A 683 16.28 20.47 12.69
N LEU A 684 16.83 19.55 11.89
CA LEU A 684 16.06 18.51 11.21
C LEU A 684 16.55 17.13 11.59
N SER A 685 15.66 16.28 12.12
CA SER A 685 15.95 14.88 12.42
C SER A 685 15.21 13.94 11.47
N LYS A 686 15.58 12.65 11.50
CA LYS A 686 14.93 11.56 10.76
C LYS A 686 14.76 10.35 11.66
N SER A 687 13.82 9.48 11.34
CA SER A 687 13.65 8.20 12.03
C SER A 687 14.88 7.29 11.89
N PHE A 688 15.15 6.51 12.93
CA PHE A 688 16.28 5.59 13.06
C PHE A 688 17.68 6.23 12.90
N THR A 689 17.80 7.53 13.14
CA THR A 689 19.10 8.23 13.24
C THR A 689 19.38 8.65 14.69
N PHE A 690 20.63 8.98 14.99
CA PHE A 690 21.05 9.51 16.29
C PHE A 690 20.82 11.02 16.35
N ARG A 691 19.80 11.46 17.10
CA ARG A 691 19.33 12.86 17.15
C ARG A 691 20.39 13.80 17.72
N THR A 692 21.25 13.30 18.60
CA THR A 692 22.29 14.09 19.26
C THR A 692 23.63 14.14 18.51
N LEU A 693 23.75 13.40 17.40
CA LEU A 693 24.95 13.38 16.56
C LEU A 693 24.74 14.20 15.29
N ARG A 694 25.83 14.74 14.75
CA ARG A 694 25.86 15.35 13.41
C ARG A 694 26.27 14.32 12.36
N VAL A 695 25.91 14.61 11.11
CA VAL A 695 26.36 13.82 9.95
C VAL A 695 27.89 13.76 9.94
N ASN A 696 28.46 12.58 9.67
CA ASN A 696 29.91 12.37 9.59
C ASN A 696 30.67 12.74 10.89
N GLU A 697 30.09 12.47 12.07
CA GLU A 697 30.73 12.74 13.36
C GLU A 697 31.46 11.52 13.96
N ILE A 698 30.87 10.33 13.86
CA ILE A 698 31.35 9.10 14.50
C ILE A 698 31.40 7.96 13.47
N PHE A 699 32.49 7.20 13.49
CA PHE A 699 32.79 6.19 12.48
C PHE A 699 33.25 4.87 13.12
N GLY A 700 33.27 3.81 12.32
CA GLY A 700 33.94 2.56 12.66
C GLY A 700 33.92 1.55 11.52
N GLU A 701 34.75 0.52 11.65
CA GLU A 701 34.71 -0.66 10.77
C GLU A 701 34.16 -1.91 11.49
N ARG A 702 34.10 -1.86 12.82
CA ARG A 702 33.34 -2.78 13.66
C ARG A 702 32.29 -1.96 14.37
N VAL A 703 31.04 -2.20 14.04
CA VAL A 703 29.92 -1.37 14.49
C VAL A 703 28.78 -2.26 14.94
N ALA A 704 28.15 -1.92 16.06
CA ALA A 704 26.83 -2.42 16.38
C ALA A 704 25.94 -1.25 16.78
N THR A 705 24.74 -1.17 16.18
CA THR A 705 23.72 -0.18 16.53
C THR A 705 22.40 -0.86 16.88
N LEU A 706 21.72 -0.31 17.88
CA LEU A 706 20.36 -0.64 18.25
C LEU A 706 19.54 0.65 18.21
N ASN A 707 18.48 0.66 17.41
CA ASN A 707 17.51 1.73 17.35
C ASN A 707 16.14 1.17 17.72
N LEU A 708 15.52 1.74 18.74
CA LEU A 708 14.17 1.43 19.20
C LEU A 708 13.31 2.68 19.00
N GLU A 709 12.19 2.56 18.29
CA GLU A 709 11.18 3.61 18.19
C GLU A 709 9.82 3.04 18.58
N TYR A 710 9.28 3.53 19.71
CA TYR A 710 7.98 3.12 20.22
C TYR A 710 6.94 4.22 19.94
N ASN A 711 6.01 3.94 19.06
CA ASN A 711 4.96 4.86 18.65
C ASN A 711 3.68 4.52 19.41
N LEU A 712 3.28 5.38 20.35
CA LEU A 712 2.03 5.24 21.09
C LEU A 712 0.83 5.83 20.33
N ARG A 713 1.07 6.50 19.20
CA ARG A 713 0.06 7.33 18.52
C ARG A 713 -0.63 8.25 19.53
N ASP A 714 -1.95 8.39 19.45
CA ASP A 714 -2.78 9.19 20.35
C ASP A 714 -3.36 8.39 21.53
N GLU A 715 -2.98 7.11 21.67
CA GLU A 715 -3.55 6.19 22.67
C GLU A 715 -3.33 6.68 24.09
N LEU A 716 -2.16 7.25 24.42
CA LEU A 716 -1.89 7.75 25.77
C LEU A 716 -2.90 8.85 26.17
N PHE A 717 -3.20 9.78 25.27
CA PHE A 717 -4.10 10.90 25.56
C PHE A 717 -5.56 10.46 25.63
N LYS A 718 -5.95 9.46 24.82
CA LYS A 718 -7.25 8.77 24.92
C LYS A 718 -7.41 8.07 26.26
N ILE A 719 -6.41 7.28 26.69
CA ILE A 719 -6.43 6.57 27.99
C ILE A 719 -6.54 7.54 29.16
N LEU A 720 -5.81 8.67 29.12
CA LEU A 720 -5.85 9.67 30.19
C LEU A 720 -7.16 10.48 30.22
N LYS A 721 -8.01 10.36 29.19
CA LYS A 721 -9.30 11.07 29.05
C LYS A 721 -9.20 12.57 29.31
N ILE A 722 -8.09 13.21 28.92
CA ILE A 722 -7.89 14.65 29.15
C ILE A 722 -8.77 15.43 28.16
N PRO A 723 -9.72 16.28 28.63
CA PRO A 723 -10.60 17.03 27.74
C PRO A 723 -9.82 17.87 26.73
N GLY A 724 -10.26 17.83 25.46
CA GLY A 724 -9.57 18.48 24.34
C GLY A 724 -8.40 17.67 23.80
N LEU A 725 -7.44 17.27 24.63
CA LEU A 725 -6.25 16.53 24.16
C LEU A 725 -6.59 15.17 23.56
N LYS A 726 -7.61 14.49 24.09
CA LYS A 726 -8.09 13.21 23.53
C LYS A 726 -8.66 13.35 22.10
N ASP A 727 -9.09 14.54 21.73
CA ASP A 727 -9.73 14.85 20.44
C ASP A 727 -8.76 15.49 19.42
N TRP A 728 -7.57 15.90 19.87
CA TRP A 728 -6.57 16.60 19.05
C TRP A 728 -5.67 15.65 18.23
N GLU A 729 -5.73 14.34 18.49
CA GLU A 729 -4.97 13.31 17.78
C GLU A 729 -3.44 13.58 17.80
N ILE A 730 -2.96 14.10 18.93
CA ILE A 730 -1.52 14.30 19.18
C ILE A 730 -0.86 12.93 19.28
N THR A 731 0.18 12.71 18.49
CA THR A 731 0.97 11.48 18.56
C THR A 731 2.17 11.64 19.50
N LEU A 732 2.43 10.61 20.29
CA LEU A 732 3.60 10.52 21.16
C LEU A 732 4.48 9.35 20.74
N ASN A 733 5.74 9.64 20.40
CA ASN A 733 6.72 8.61 20.07
C ASN A 733 7.90 8.70 21.03
N PHE A 734 8.40 7.56 21.48
CA PHE A 734 9.63 7.43 22.23
C PHE A 734 10.71 6.80 21.36
N PHE A 735 11.96 7.16 21.59
CA PHE A 735 13.07 6.47 20.94
C PHE A 735 14.23 6.26 21.90
N PHE A 736 14.97 5.19 21.67
CA PHE A 736 16.23 4.88 22.33
C PHE A 736 17.21 4.37 21.28
N ASN A 737 18.40 4.96 21.24
CA ASN A 737 19.45 4.55 20.32
C ASN A 737 20.73 4.24 21.08
N SER A 738 21.41 3.18 20.65
CA SER A 738 22.69 2.76 21.20
C SER A 738 23.66 2.41 20.08
N ALA A 739 24.93 2.77 20.24
CA ALA A 739 25.99 2.42 19.29
C ALA A 739 27.30 2.08 19.98
N ILE A 740 28.07 1.17 19.39
CA ILE A 740 29.49 0.97 19.69
C ILE A 740 30.22 0.95 18.36
N THR A 741 31.38 1.63 18.30
CA THR A 741 32.19 1.66 17.08
C THR A 741 33.67 1.52 17.43
N GLU A 742 34.37 0.76 16.59
CA GLU A 742 35.81 0.51 16.73
C GLU A 742 36.47 0.54 15.34
N ILE A 743 37.76 0.90 15.33
CA ILE A 743 38.64 0.84 14.17
C ILE A 743 39.82 -0.04 14.53
N GLY A 744 40.12 -1.03 13.68
CA GLY A 744 41.27 -1.90 13.80
C GLY A 744 42.57 -1.21 13.38
N ASN A 745 43.68 -1.75 13.87
CA ASN A 745 45.00 -1.15 13.74
C ASN A 745 45.47 -0.98 12.29
N GLU A 746 45.07 -1.86 11.37
CA GLU A 746 45.49 -1.77 9.96
C GLU A 746 44.77 -0.63 9.24
N SER A 747 43.44 -0.57 9.34
CA SER A 747 42.64 0.51 8.76
C SER A 747 42.96 1.87 9.37
N ALA A 748 43.31 1.91 10.66
CA ALA A 748 43.73 3.14 11.34
C ALA A 748 44.96 3.82 10.68
N LYS A 749 45.86 3.03 10.07
CA LYS A 749 47.05 3.57 9.36
C LYS A 749 46.69 4.28 8.06
N LEU A 750 45.51 4.01 7.50
CA LEU A 750 45.04 4.59 6.24
C LEU A 750 44.16 5.83 6.44
N LEU A 751 43.94 6.26 7.69
CA LEU A 751 43.08 7.38 7.99
C LEU A 751 43.72 8.69 7.51
N PRO A 752 43.09 9.42 6.57
CA PRO A 752 43.61 10.68 6.06
C PRO A 752 43.35 11.85 7.02
N VAL A 753 42.44 11.66 7.97
CA VAL A 753 42.01 12.62 8.97
C VAL A 753 41.77 11.92 10.30
N GLU A 754 41.90 12.65 11.41
CA GLU A 754 41.52 12.15 12.73
C GLU A 754 40.00 11.96 12.78
N ILE A 755 39.55 10.80 13.26
CA ILE A 755 38.14 10.45 13.38
C ILE A 755 37.79 10.01 14.78
N LYS A 756 36.51 10.17 15.14
CA LYS A 756 35.98 9.82 16.47
C LYS A 756 35.27 8.47 16.42
N THR A 757 35.41 7.72 17.49
CA THR A 757 34.76 6.42 17.69
C THR A 757 34.09 6.36 19.06
N PHE A 758 33.16 5.42 19.22
CA PHE A 758 32.58 5.05 20.50
C PHE A 758 33.13 3.72 20.98
N ASN A 759 34.34 3.76 21.57
CA ASN A 759 35.01 2.57 22.13
C ASN A 759 34.27 1.96 23.35
N LYS A 760 33.25 2.65 23.88
CA LYS A 760 32.28 2.13 24.85
C LYS A 760 30.88 2.42 24.31
N PRO A 761 29.85 1.66 24.70
CA PRO A 761 28.49 1.90 24.23
C PRO A 761 28.04 3.35 24.47
N PHE A 762 27.66 4.03 23.41
CA PHE A 762 26.99 5.31 23.40
C PHE A 762 25.48 5.11 23.52
N HIS A 763 24.79 5.98 24.25
CA HIS A 763 23.34 5.91 24.40
C HIS A 763 22.69 7.30 24.29
N GLU A 764 21.55 7.34 23.61
CA GLU A 764 20.61 8.47 23.66
C GLU A 764 19.18 7.98 23.81
N ILE A 765 18.35 8.84 24.38
CA ILE A 765 16.91 8.62 24.52
C ILE A 765 16.18 9.91 24.22
N GLY A 766 14.94 9.80 23.77
CA GLY A 766 14.10 10.96 23.60
C GLY A 766 12.65 10.60 23.35
N PHE A 767 11.87 11.64 23.12
CA PHE A 767 10.50 11.52 22.69
C PHE A 767 10.19 12.61 21.67
N GLY A 768 9.10 12.45 20.93
CA GLY A 768 8.58 13.54 20.13
C GLY A 768 7.08 13.58 20.08
N LEU A 769 6.56 14.77 19.80
CA LEU A 769 5.15 15.09 19.72
C LEU A 769 4.82 15.47 18.28
N GLY A 770 3.82 14.83 17.71
CA GLY A 770 3.35 15.10 16.35
C GLY A 770 1.83 15.12 16.28
N GLN A 771 1.31 15.07 15.06
CA GLN A 771 -0.12 14.91 14.79
C GLN A 771 -0.28 13.87 13.67
N GLY A 772 -1.35 13.08 13.68
CA GLY A 772 -1.56 12.00 12.71
C GLY A 772 -1.58 12.44 11.23
N ILE A 773 -2.01 13.67 10.93
CA ILE A 773 -2.17 14.17 9.55
C ILE A 773 -0.94 14.92 9.05
N ILE A 774 -0.22 15.60 9.95
CA ILE A 774 0.92 16.43 9.56
C ILE A 774 2.19 15.57 9.60
N PRO A 775 2.96 15.47 8.51
CA PRO A 775 4.19 14.68 8.44
C PRO A 775 5.38 15.37 9.14
N LEU A 776 5.11 16.03 10.27
CA LEU A 776 6.07 16.78 11.09
C LEU A 776 5.92 16.37 12.55
N GLN A 777 7.03 16.12 13.20
CA GLN A 777 7.07 15.80 14.62
C GLN A 777 8.18 16.59 15.31
N LEU A 778 7.86 17.25 16.43
CA LEU A 778 8.85 17.92 17.25
C LEU A 778 9.49 16.89 18.19
N GLU A 779 10.79 16.65 18.06
CA GLU A 779 11.55 15.69 18.84
C GLU A 779 12.46 16.37 19.87
N PHE A 780 12.59 15.73 21.02
CA PHE A 780 13.43 16.13 22.15
C PHE A 780 14.34 14.96 22.49
N ALA A 781 15.66 15.16 22.34
CA ALA A 781 16.66 14.11 22.48
C ALA A 781 17.69 14.44 23.55
N TRP A 782 18.04 13.46 24.38
CA TRP A 782 19.11 13.55 25.37
C TRP A 782 20.19 12.52 25.10
N LYS A 783 21.43 13.01 25.09
CA LYS A 783 22.61 12.17 25.17
C LYS A 783 22.70 11.63 26.59
N LEU A 784 22.83 10.33 26.83
CA LEU A 784 22.87 9.80 28.21
C LEU A 784 24.30 9.79 28.76
N ASN A 785 25.28 9.48 27.91
CA ASN A 785 26.71 9.49 28.19
C ASN A 785 27.48 10.35 27.17
N TYR A 786 28.81 10.25 27.07
CA TYR A 786 29.63 11.02 26.12
C TYR A 786 29.28 12.53 26.07
N ARG A 787 29.09 13.14 27.24
CA ARG A 787 28.60 14.52 27.38
C ARG A 787 29.59 15.53 26.77
N GLY A 788 29.06 16.58 26.16
CA GLY A 788 29.82 17.64 25.48
C GLY A 788 28.89 18.61 24.75
N SER A 789 29.09 18.80 23.44
CA SER A 789 28.12 19.47 22.58
C SER A 789 26.88 18.60 22.33
N ASN A 790 25.76 19.25 22.01
CA ASN A 790 24.49 18.60 21.64
C ASN A 790 23.98 17.59 22.69
N ASN A 791 24.17 17.88 23.99
CA ASN A 791 23.68 17.01 25.07
C ASN A 791 22.16 16.93 25.11
N PHE A 792 21.49 18.00 24.67
CA PHE A 792 20.07 18.09 24.48
C PHE A 792 19.83 18.74 23.11
N VAL A 793 19.00 18.10 22.29
CA VAL A 793 18.66 18.59 20.94
C VAL A 793 17.14 18.63 20.82
N VAL A 794 16.65 19.74 20.29
CA VAL A 794 15.27 19.88 19.82
C VAL A 794 15.33 19.95 18.31
N SER A 795 14.61 19.07 17.63
CA SER A 795 14.63 18.97 16.17
C SER A 795 13.23 18.70 15.63
N LEU A 796 13.04 19.07 14.36
CA LEU A 796 11.84 18.75 13.61
C LEU A 796 12.12 17.49 12.77
N ASN A 797 11.42 16.40 13.06
CA ASN A 797 11.44 15.21 12.22
C ASN A 797 10.47 15.44 11.06
N MET A 798 11.01 15.39 9.83
CA MET A 798 10.24 15.55 8.60
C MET A 798 10.23 14.22 7.86
N PHE A 799 9.04 13.66 7.64
CA PHE A 799 8.88 12.40 6.91
C PHE A 799 9.13 12.51 5.40
N ALA A 800 9.12 13.74 4.86
CA ALA A 800 9.29 14.01 3.44
C ALA A 800 10.39 15.06 3.27
N PHE A 801 11.61 14.64 2.93
CA PHE A 801 12.64 15.31 2.10
C PHE A 801 13.98 14.58 2.20
#